data_AF-A0A355FLN9-F1
#
_entry.id   AF-A0A355FLN9-F1
#
_cell.length_a   1.000
_cell.length_b   1.000
_cell.length_c   1.000
_cell.angle_alpha   90.00
_cell.angle_beta   90.00
_cell.angle_gamma   90.00
#
_symmetry.space_group_name_H-M   'P 1'
#
loop_
_entity.id
_entity.type
_entity.pdbx_description
1 polymer ?
#
loop_
_entity_poly.entity_id
_entity_poly.type
_entity_poly.pdbx_seq_one_letter_code
_entity_poly.pdbx_strand_id
1 'polypeptide(L)'
;MATIRFNQVRLTGFGPYRETCEFTFSDQLNVLVAPNETGKSTLVAGVSALLFGLPQTTDPKVFGQARYRNWDHPLRFEGELIYTVDAERYRLRRDFQNNQISFAKQQAGEYRELISGTHNPRAQRRNQRYEETLKALLGISSQELFEATFCLTQPLPEAEEIDSRVQELLSGTGVGFKQVTERLSGELREITRFTGRRGVTAKDAIEPRALERLEAEIQAIETALERDKGLVDQLETYRRHLAEEEQRRTELAQTLATREQMLTLWAQWQQLKKSYQAAQVVYTQVDKSKAQAQELDDERRRVDERKATCVWGPQAPVRTAEILSELEAIAEQKAGLSREIAELEANGVTDIQEEEAQNGQEDHFALDWSVFGLEPTAVVQRRRNQSQEALTAWADWEQLKAATAENSLLQEEEFQLFKDAAPATLETLKVYEPRQALLRSALENATLKWEQAEEELRKLRGRAKLPWVLSILMMLIGGGLGAFLAGGSRLWLFGLGGLALGAGCGYLAGRLLFPTTGLAQAMERVAENGSQVKVAAQALSTFEAVLQPFTEQYTHLPTAYRRWEQIRTEGEDLARGQREFSRRELGGYAGPAEECPLEPSHRLNDHWSDLINFIQVIAPQERLGCLGELVVWLQEKSSRWWEGLIDEAAAFEEKSAHFNKMKVRQEANQEYLAKQKRKQSELTQNEEKLQAMIEPLLKAADGDYQQAGKLWATWQELKQKAEET
;
A
#
# COMPACT_ATOMS: atom_id res chain seq x y z
N MET A 1 29.82 -68.30 4.29
CA MET A 1 29.41 -69.10 3.11
C MET A 1 30.00 -70.49 3.28
N ALA A 2 29.20 -71.53 3.05
CA ALA A 2 29.68 -72.91 3.12
C ALA A 2 30.72 -73.16 2.03
N THR A 3 31.80 -73.88 2.34
CA THR A 3 32.83 -74.27 1.37
C THR A 3 32.43 -75.58 0.72
N ILE A 4 32.15 -75.55 -0.58
CA ILE A 4 31.67 -76.69 -1.37
C ILE A 4 32.80 -77.18 -2.28
N ARG A 5 33.04 -78.49 -2.28
CA ARG A 5 34.04 -79.12 -3.15
C ARG A 5 33.49 -80.40 -3.78
N PHE A 6 33.50 -80.49 -5.11
CA PHE A 6 33.24 -81.75 -5.80
C PHE A 6 34.49 -82.64 -5.73
N ASN A 7 34.36 -83.86 -5.23
CA ASN A 7 35.47 -84.79 -5.08
C ASN A 7 35.54 -85.77 -6.25
N GLN A 8 34.40 -86.30 -6.66
CA GLN A 8 34.35 -87.36 -7.66
C GLN A 8 33.00 -87.37 -8.38
N VAL A 9 33.02 -87.58 -9.70
CA VAL A 9 31.84 -87.78 -10.53
C VAL A 9 31.98 -89.09 -11.28
N ARG A 10 30.94 -89.93 -11.23
CA ARG A 10 30.80 -91.14 -12.03
C ARG A 10 29.59 -91.01 -12.94
N LEU A 11 29.75 -91.33 -14.21
CA LEU A 11 28.67 -91.34 -15.21
C LEU A 11 28.72 -92.66 -15.98
N THR A 12 27.58 -93.31 -16.14
CA THR A 12 27.43 -94.56 -16.92
C THR A 12 26.25 -94.41 -17.88
N GLY A 13 26.45 -94.71 -19.16
CA GLY A 13 25.44 -94.58 -20.21
C GLY A 13 25.03 -93.14 -20.56
N PHE A 14 25.84 -92.14 -20.21
CA PHE A 14 25.51 -90.71 -20.35
C PHE A 14 26.33 -90.04 -21.46
N GLY A 15 25.66 -89.52 -22.50
CA GLY A 15 26.28 -88.94 -23.68
C GLY A 15 27.22 -89.93 -24.37
N PRO A 16 28.49 -89.59 -24.66
CA PRO A 16 29.45 -90.52 -25.25
C PRO A 16 29.98 -91.59 -24.26
N TYR A 17 29.70 -91.48 -22.96
CA TYR A 17 30.17 -92.43 -21.94
C TYR A 17 29.28 -93.68 -21.88
N ARG A 18 29.56 -94.67 -22.74
CA ARG A 18 28.84 -95.95 -22.75
C ARG A 18 29.09 -96.75 -21.47
N GLU A 19 30.36 -96.97 -21.14
CA GLU A 19 30.80 -97.65 -19.91
C GLU A 19 30.93 -96.64 -18.75
N THR A 20 31.13 -97.14 -17.53
CA THR A 20 31.33 -96.28 -16.36
C THR A 20 32.61 -95.46 -16.50
N CYS A 21 32.47 -94.14 -16.61
CA CYS A 21 33.58 -93.18 -16.58
C CYS A 21 33.62 -92.48 -15.21
N GLU A 22 34.82 -92.41 -14.63
CA GLU A 22 35.07 -91.83 -13.32
C GLU A 22 36.04 -90.65 -13.42
N PHE A 23 35.64 -89.52 -12.85
CA PHE A 23 36.41 -88.28 -12.79
C PHE A 23 36.66 -87.95 -11.32
N THR A 24 37.94 -87.81 -10.93
CA THR A 24 38.33 -87.40 -9.58
C THR A 24 38.94 -86.02 -9.63
N PHE A 25 38.53 -85.14 -8.72
CA PHE A 25 38.95 -83.76 -8.65
C PHE A 25 39.91 -83.54 -7.49
N SER A 26 40.97 -82.76 -7.74
CA SER A 26 41.89 -82.25 -6.73
C SER A 26 41.38 -80.92 -6.14
N ASP A 27 41.99 -80.49 -5.04
CA ASP A 27 41.66 -79.23 -4.34
C ASP A 27 42.14 -77.98 -5.10
N GLN A 28 42.88 -78.16 -6.20
CA GLN A 28 43.43 -77.09 -7.01
C GLN A 28 42.69 -76.99 -8.35
N LEU A 29 43.24 -76.22 -9.29
CA LEU A 29 42.70 -76.10 -10.63
C LEU A 29 42.72 -77.47 -11.34
N ASN A 30 41.54 -77.96 -11.72
CA ASN A 30 41.38 -79.21 -12.47
C ASN A 30 41.22 -78.89 -13.96
N VAL A 31 42.10 -79.43 -14.81
CA VAL A 31 42.07 -79.19 -16.27
C VAL A 31 41.85 -80.51 -17.02
N LEU A 32 40.77 -80.61 -17.79
CA LEU A 32 40.46 -81.76 -18.64
C LEU A 32 40.77 -81.43 -20.11
N VAL A 33 41.93 -81.88 -20.59
CA VAL A 33 42.30 -81.76 -22.02
C VAL A 33 41.97 -83.06 -22.72
N ALA A 34 41.00 -83.03 -23.62
CA ALA A 34 40.61 -84.15 -24.46
C ALA A 34 40.26 -83.65 -25.87
N PRO A 35 40.31 -84.51 -26.90
CA PRO A 35 39.84 -84.19 -28.25
C PRO A 35 38.39 -83.67 -28.26
N ASN A 36 37.99 -83.10 -29.40
CA ASN A 36 36.59 -82.76 -29.61
C ASN A 36 35.74 -84.04 -29.58
N GLU A 37 34.49 -83.91 -29.11
CA GLU A 37 33.52 -85.01 -29.02
C GLU A 37 33.82 -86.11 -27.99
N THR A 38 34.94 -86.03 -27.25
CA THR A 38 35.25 -86.96 -26.14
C THR A 38 34.36 -86.75 -24.90
N GLY A 39 33.44 -85.78 -24.92
CA GLY A 39 32.45 -85.57 -23.86
C GLY A 39 32.80 -84.51 -22.81
N LYS A 40 33.78 -83.63 -23.05
CA LYS A 40 34.15 -82.54 -22.09
C LYS A 40 32.94 -81.75 -21.57
N SER A 41 32.10 -81.24 -22.47
CA SER A 41 30.87 -80.52 -22.12
C SER A 41 29.80 -81.46 -21.56
N THR A 42 29.85 -82.75 -21.89
CA THR A 42 28.95 -83.77 -21.36
C THR A 42 29.21 -84.05 -19.89
N LEU A 43 30.45 -84.00 -19.41
CA LEU A 43 30.78 -84.09 -17.98
C LEU A 43 30.06 -82.98 -17.20
N VAL A 44 30.19 -81.74 -17.68
CA VAL A 44 29.56 -80.56 -17.05
C VAL A 44 28.03 -80.71 -17.03
N ALA A 45 27.44 -81.08 -18.16
CA ALA A 45 26.00 -81.37 -18.25
C ALA A 45 25.57 -82.53 -17.33
N GLY A 46 26.43 -83.53 -17.13
CA GLY A 46 26.22 -84.65 -16.22
C GLY A 46 26.17 -84.22 -14.76
N VAL A 47 27.02 -83.27 -14.36
CA VAL A 47 26.97 -82.67 -13.01
C VAL A 47 25.66 -81.91 -12.82
N SER A 48 25.25 -81.08 -13.79
CA SER A 48 23.93 -80.40 -13.75
C SER A 48 22.78 -81.41 -13.67
N ALA A 49 22.83 -82.50 -14.45
CA ALA A 49 21.84 -83.56 -14.44
C ALA A 49 21.79 -84.32 -13.09
N LEU A 50 22.93 -84.52 -12.43
CA LEU A 50 22.99 -85.13 -11.10
C LEU A 50 22.28 -84.26 -10.06
N LEU A 51 22.62 -82.97 -10.02
CA LEU A 51 22.11 -82.01 -9.03
C LEU A 51 20.64 -81.68 -9.26
N PHE A 52 20.27 -81.25 -10.46
CA PHE A 52 18.93 -80.71 -10.73
C PHE A 52 18.00 -81.71 -11.41
N GLY A 53 18.54 -82.79 -11.97
CA GLY A 53 17.79 -83.84 -12.66
C GLY A 53 17.76 -83.66 -14.18
N LEU A 54 17.39 -84.75 -14.87
CA LEU A 54 17.36 -84.81 -16.32
C LEU A 54 15.89 -84.87 -16.82
N PRO A 55 15.39 -83.82 -17.50
CA PRO A 55 14.03 -83.84 -18.03
C PRO A 55 13.81 -84.98 -19.03
N GLN A 56 12.70 -85.68 -18.88
CA GLN A 56 12.24 -86.74 -19.78
C GLN A 56 11.59 -86.10 -21.02
N THR A 57 12.39 -85.40 -21.82
CA THR A 57 11.98 -84.74 -23.07
C THR A 57 12.37 -85.59 -24.27
N THR A 58 11.54 -85.57 -25.31
CA THR A 58 11.83 -86.23 -26.59
C THR A 58 12.61 -85.33 -27.55
N ASP A 59 12.72 -84.03 -27.26
CA ASP A 59 13.48 -83.07 -28.09
C ASP A 59 14.99 -83.16 -27.82
N PRO A 60 15.82 -83.55 -28.81
CA PRO A 60 17.28 -83.65 -28.66
C PRO A 60 17.99 -82.29 -28.63
N LYS A 61 17.32 -81.18 -28.97
CA LYS A 61 17.92 -79.82 -28.93
C LYS A 61 17.99 -79.26 -27.52
N VAL A 62 17.05 -79.65 -26.65
CA VAL A 62 16.93 -79.16 -25.28
C VAL A 62 17.68 -80.06 -24.30
N PHE A 63 18.08 -79.51 -23.15
CA PHE A 63 18.63 -80.31 -22.06
C PHE A 63 17.62 -81.36 -21.57
N GLY A 64 17.97 -82.65 -21.73
CA GLY A 64 17.15 -83.77 -21.26
C GLY A 64 17.56 -85.12 -21.84
N GLN A 65 16.74 -86.14 -21.57
CA GLN A 65 17.10 -87.54 -21.83
C GLN A 65 17.37 -87.84 -23.30
N ALA A 66 16.56 -87.33 -24.23
CA ALA A 66 16.78 -87.55 -25.67
C ALA A 66 18.15 -87.06 -26.17
N ARG A 67 18.73 -86.04 -25.51
CA ARG A 67 20.05 -85.50 -25.85
C ARG A 67 21.21 -86.26 -25.20
N TYR A 68 21.04 -86.72 -23.96
CA TYR A 68 22.13 -87.24 -23.13
C TYR A 68 22.06 -88.73 -22.84
N ARG A 69 21.05 -89.46 -23.30
CA ARG A 69 21.08 -90.93 -23.27
C ARG A 69 22.06 -91.43 -24.33
N ASN A 70 22.99 -92.31 -23.96
CA ASN A 70 23.91 -92.94 -24.91
C ASN A 70 23.14 -93.76 -25.97
N TRP A 71 23.58 -93.65 -27.24
CA TRP A 71 22.92 -94.29 -28.39
C TRP A 71 22.99 -95.82 -28.38
N ASP A 72 23.95 -96.44 -27.68
CA ASP A 72 24.04 -97.90 -27.59
C ASP A 72 23.06 -98.49 -26.56
N HIS A 73 22.29 -97.64 -25.87
CA HIS A 73 21.32 -98.01 -24.83
C HIS A 73 21.87 -99.04 -23.81
N PRO A 74 23.01 -98.75 -23.14
CA PRO A 74 23.52 -99.63 -22.10
C PRO A 74 22.48 -99.83 -20.98
N LEU A 75 22.55 -101.00 -20.31
CA LEU A 75 21.64 -101.36 -19.22
C LEU A 75 21.63 -100.33 -18.07
N ARG A 76 22.78 -99.70 -17.82
CA ARG A 76 22.94 -98.68 -16.79
C ARG A 76 22.91 -97.29 -17.41
N PHE A 77 22.04 -96.45 -16.88
CA PHE A 77 21.95 -95.03 -17.23
C PHE A 77 21.83 -94.21 -15.96
N GLU A 78 22.96 -94.06 -15.27
CA GLU A 78 23.03 -93.56 -13.90
C GLU A 78 24.29 -92.73 -13.68
N GLY A 79 24.29 -91.94 -12.61
CA GLY A 79 25.48 -91.22 -12.17
C GLY A 79 25.57 -91.08 -10.66
N GLU A 80 26.78 -90.75 -10.21
CA GLU A 80 27.13 -90.56 -8.81
C GLU A 80 28.01 -89.31 -8.67
N LEU A 81 27.67 -88.43 -7.74
CA LEU A 81 28.49 -87.30 -7.34
C LEU A 81 28.86 -87.45 -5.86
N ILE A 82 30.15 -87.41 -5.57
CA ILE A 82 30.69 -87.34 -4.22
C ILE A 82 31.25 -85.94 -4.03
N TYR A 83 30.83 -85.26 -2.96
CA TYR A 83 31.23 -83.89 -2.67
C TYR A 83 31.35 -83.63 -1.17
N THR A 84 32.11 -82.61 -0.81
CA THR A 84 32.33 -82.16 0.57
C THR A 84 31.67 -80.79 0.76
N VAL A 85 30.94 -80.61 1.86
CA VAL A 85 30.43 -79.30 2.33
C VAL A 85 30.92 -79.10 3.76
N ASP A 86 31.71 -78.05 4.01
CA ASP A 86 32.24 -77.71 5.35
C ASP A 86 32.84 -78.92 6.11
N ALA A 87 33.70 -79.68 5.42
CA ALA A 87 34.37 -80.91 5.86
C ALA A 87 33.52 -82.20 5.94
N GLU A 88 32.22 -82.14 5.67
CA GLU A 88 31.33 -83.30 5.66
C GLU A 88 31.16 -83.89 4.25
N ARG A 89 31.27 -85.22 4.11
CA ARG A 89 31.25 -85.89 2.80
C ARG A 89 29.86 -86.45 2.49
N TYR A 90 29.34 -86.07 1.32
CA TYR A 90 28.03 -86.46 0.81
C TYR A 90 28.17 -87.26 -0.48
N ARG A 91 27.18 -88.10 -0.75
CA ARG A 91 27.04 -88.89 -1.97
C ARG A 91 25.64 -88.74 -2.52
N LEU A 92 25.54 -88.28 -3.76
CA LEU A 92 24.33 -88.19 -4.54
C LEU A 92 24.38 -89.20 -5.67
N ARG A 93 23.45 -90.16 -5.68
CA ARG A 93 23.24 -91.09 -6.80
C ARG A 93 21.95 -90.75 -7.50
N ARG A 94 21.94 -90.87 -8.82
CA ARG A 94 20.75 -90.66 -9.64
C ARG A 94 20.68 -91.71 -10.75
N ASP A 95 19.55 -92.38 -10.84
CA ASP A 95 19.13 -93.13 -12.02
C ASP A 95 18.43 -92.15 -12.96
N PHE A 96 19.04 -91.86 -14.10
CA PHE A 96 18.52 -90.93 -15.09
C PHE A 96 17.37 -91.53 -15.90
N GLN A 97 17.19 -92.86 -15.91
CA GLN A 97 16.08 -93.53 -16.58
C GLN A 97 14.75 -93.18 -15.93
N ASN A 98 14.69 -93.32 -14.60
CA ASN A 98 13.45 -93.19 -13.84
C ASN A 98 13.44 -91.99 -12.88
N ASN A 99 14.47 -91.13 -12.93
CA ASN A 99 14.67 -89.99 -12.03
C ASN A 99 14.73 -90.37 -10.54
N GLN A 100 15.11 -91.60 -10.20
CA GLN A 100 15.32 -92.01 -8.81
C GLN A 100 16.61 -91.39 -8.28
N ILE A 101 16.56 -90.89 -7.05
CA ILE A 101 17.68 -90.28 -6.35
C ILE A 101 17.90 -90.97 -5.01
N SER A 102 19.16 -91.06 -4.61
CA SER A 102 19.59 -91.46 -3.28
C SER A 102 20.65 -90.46 -2.82
N PHE A 103 20.34 -89.70 -1.78
CA PHE A 103 21.24 -88.74 -1.15
C PHE A 103 21.68 -89.27 0.21
N ALA A 104 22.98 -89.43 0.41
CA ALA A 104 23.56 -90.02 1.61
C ALA A 104 24.71 -89.17 2.18
N LYS A 105 24.89 -89.21 3.50
CA LYS A 105 26.03 -88.58 4.21
C LYS A 105 26.95 -89.67 4.76
N GLN A 106 28.27 -89.45 4.70
CA GLN A 106 29.24 -90.37 5.28
C GLN A 106 29.28 -90.23 6.80
N GLN A 107 29.10 -91.33 7.53
CA GLN A 107 29.20 -91.41 8.99
C GLN A 107 30.00 -92.67 9.35
N ALA A 108 31.07 -92.53 10.15
CA ALA A 108 31.92 -93.64 10.59
C ALA A 108 32.46 -94.54 9.44
N GLY A 109 32.76 -93.96 8.28
CA GLY A 109 33.27 -94.67 7.11
C GLY A 109 32.20 -95.18 6.14
N GLU A 110 30.94 -95.30 6.57
CA GLU A 110 29.82 -95.78 5.75
C GLU A 110 28.87 -94.65 5.32
N TYR A 111 28.23 -94.79 4.16
CA TYR A 111 27.24 -93.82 3.68
C TYR A 111 25.84 -94.17 4.19
N ARG A 112 25.26 -93.31 5.02
CA ARG A 112 23.86 -93.42 5.48
C ARG A 112 22.94 -92.54 4.64
N GLU A 113 21.89 -93.14 4.11
CA GLU A 113 20.90 -92.45 3.27
C GLU A 113 20.07 -91.45 4.09
N LEU A 114 20.00 -90.21 3.60
CA LEU A 114 19.25 -89.11 4.18
C LEU A 114 17.91 -88.89 3.46
N ILE A 115 17.94 -88.98 2.12
CA ILE A 115 16.78 -88.74 1.26
C ILE A 115 16.81 -89.74 0.11
N SER A 116 15.69 -90.43 -0.11
CA SER A 116 15.45 -91.31 -1.24
C SER A 116 14.16 -90.91 -1.95
N GLY A 117 14.01 -91.26 -3.22
CA GLY A 117 12.75 -91.13 -3.97
C GLY A 117 12.94 -90.62 -5.38
N THR A 118 11.86 -90.17 -6.02
CA THR A 118 11.90 -89.68 -7.41
C THR A 118 11.98 -88.15 -7.44
N HIS A 119 12.97 -87.59 -8.17
CA HIS A 119 13.08 -86.15 -8.42
C HIS A 119 13.09 -85.86 -9.92
N ASN A 120 11.89 -85.61 -10.47
CA ASN A 120 11.71 -85.17 -11.86
C ASN A 120 11.59 -83.63 -11.92
N PRO A 121 12.50 -82.92 -12.64
CA PRO A 121 12.51 -81.45 -12.73
C PRO A 121 11.20 -80.83 -13.25
N ARG A 122 10.44 -81.57 -14.07
CA ARG A 122 9.20 -81.12 -14.71
C ARG A 122 7.93 -81.67 -14.06
N ALA A 123 8.02 -82.40 -12.95
CA ALA A 123 6.83 -82.91 -12.26
C ALA A 123 6.04 -81.78 -11.57
N GLN A 124 4.70 -81.87 -11.58
CA GLN A 124 3.83 -80.93 -10.85
C GLN A 124 4.03 -81.01 -9.32
N ARG A 125 4.36 -82.20 -8.79
CA ARG A 125 4.75 -82.40 -7.39
C ARG A 125 6.23 -82.76 -7.35
N ARG A 126 7.08 -81.78 -7.07
CA ARG A 126 8.53 -81.97 -6.95
C ARG A 126 8.89 -82.48 -5.55
N ASN A 127 10.04 -83.15 -5.43
CA ASN A 127 10.56 -83.58 -4.14
C ASN A 127 11.13 -82.37 -3.38
N GLN A 128 10.24 -81.59 -2.75
CA GLN A 128 10.59 -80.35 -2.04
C GLN A 128 11.68 -80.57 -1.00
N ARG A 129 11.64 -81.69 -0.27
CA ARG A 129 12.65 -82.05 0.73
C ARG A 129 14.05 -82.16 0.12
N TYR A 130 14.16 -82.68 -1.11
CA TYR A 130 15.43 -82.73 -1.83
C TYR A 130 15.88 -81.33 -2.28
N GLU A 131 14.99 -80.53 -2.87
CA GLU A 131 15.32 -79.17 -3.32
C GLU A 131 15.74 -78.25 -2.16
N GLU A 132 15.07 -78.35 -1.01
CA GLU A 132 15.42 -77.63 0.23
C GLU A 132 16.78 -78.06 0.77
N THR A 133 17.07 -79.36 0.75
CA THR A 133 18.38 -79.88 1.18
C THR A 133 19.49 -79.44 0.24
N LEU A 134 19.23 -79.44 -1.08
CA LEU A 134 20.13 -78.92 -2.09
C LEU A 134 20.39 -77.42 -1.87
N LYS A 135 19.34 -76.62 -1.63
CA LYS A 135 19.45 -75.19 -1.33
C LYS A 135 20.23 -74.92 -0.05
N ALA A 136 19.99 -75.71 1.00
CA ALA A 136 20.67 -75.56 2.28
C ALA A 136 22.17 -75.89 2.18
N LEU A 137 22.54 -76.91 1.39
CA LEU A 137 23.93 -77.34 1.26
C LEU A 137 24.72 -76.59 0.19
N LEU A 138 24.09 -76.30 -0.96
CA LEU A 138 24.75 -75.67 -2.12
C LEU A 138 24.44 -74.18 -2.29
N GLY A 139 23.46 -73.64 -1.54
CA GLY A 139 23.01 -72.24 -1.67
C GLY A 139 22.09 -71.97 -2.86
N ILE A 140 21.91 -72.96 -3.74
CA ILE A 140 21.17 -72.85 -4.99
C ILE A 140 20.23 -74.05 -5.18
N SER A 141 19.06 -73.79 -5.75
CA SER A 141 18.05 -74.82 -6.05
C SER A 141 17.60 -74.81 -7.51
N SER A 142 18.17 -73.94 -8.35
CA SER A 142 17.83 -73.82 -9.77
C SER A 142 19.04 -74.13 -10.66
N GLN A 143 18.77 -74.85 -11.74
CA GLN A 143 19.75 -75.12 -12.80
C GLN A 143 20.24 -73.82 -13.45
N GLU A 144 19.34 -72.88 -13.75
CA GLU A 144 19.68 -71.61 -14.42
C GLU A 144 20.64 -70.77 -13.59
N LEU A 145 20.41 -70.71 -12.26
CA LEU A 145 21.31 -70.01 -11.34
C LEU A 145 22.67 -70.72 -11.24
N PHE A 146 22.70 -72.06 -11.25
CA PHE A 146 23.95 -72.82 -11.23
C PHE A 146 24.80 -72.56 -12.47
N GLU A 147 24.19 -72.56 -13.66
CA GLU A 147 24.86 -72.27 -14.92
C GLU A 147 25.33 -70.80 -15.00
N ALA A 148 24.54 -69.85 -14.49
CA ALA A 148 24.91 -68.44 -14.50
C ALA A 148 26.03 -68.06 -13.48
N THR A 149 26.23 -68.86 -12.42
CA THR A 149 27.14 -68.48 -11.30
C THR A 149 28.30 -69.45 -11.06
N PHE A 150 28.07 -70.76 -11.12
CA PHE A 150 29.09 -71.79 -10.82
C PHE A 150 29.61 -72.52 -12.06
N CYS A 151 28.88 -72.45 -13.19
CA CYS A 151 29.14 -73.25 -14.38
C CYS A 151 28.99 -72.46 -15.68
N LEU A 152 30.02 -71.71 -16.05
CA LEU A 152 30.05 -70.98 -17.32
C LEU A 152 30.16 -71.97 -18.51
N THR A 153 29.07 -72.12 -19.26
CA THR A 153 29.01 -72.97 -20.45
C THR A 153 29.43 -72.21 -21.71
N GLN A 154 29.68 -72.95 -22.81
CA GLN A 154 30.01 -72.36 -24.11
C GLN A 154 28.77 -72.40 -25.03
N PRO A 155 28.36 -71.28 -25.67
CA PRO A 155 28.98 -69.95 -25.65
C PRO A 155 28.77 -69.19 -24.33
N LEU A 156 29.71 -68.30 -24.00
CA LEU A 156 29.59 -67.41 -22.84
C LEU A 156 28.29 -66.57 -22.97
N PRO A 157 27.53 -66.38 -21.89
CA PRO A 157 26.36 -65.50 -21.92
C PRO A 157 26.77 -64.06 -22.29
N GLU A 158 26.00 -63.41 -23.16
CA GLU A 158 26.23 -62.02 -23.59
C GLU A 158 26.06 -61.04 -22.42
N ALA A 159 26.96 -60.07 -22.30
CA ALA A 159 27.09 -59.19 -21.13
C ALA A 159 25.96 -58.13 -20.97
N GLU A 160 25.03 -58.04 -21.91
CA GLU A 160 24.07 -56.93 -21.98
C GLU A 160 22.83 -57.09 -21.09
N GLU A 161 22.53 -58.30 -20.61
CA GLU A 161 21.39 -58.52 -19.71
C GLU A 161 21.79 -59.34 -18.49
N ILE A 162 22.40 -58.67 -17.51
CA ILE A 162 22.39 -59.19 -16.14
C ILE A 162 20.93 -59.24 -15.71
N ASP A 163 20.40 -60.45 -15.57
CA ASP A 163 19.00 -60.70 -15.18
C ASP A 163 18.63 -59.83 -13.97
N SER A 164 17.45 -59.22 -14.03
CA SER A 164 16.79 -58.46 -12.96
C SER A 164 16.99 -59.09 -11.56
N ARG A 165 16.95 -60.42 -11.48
CA ARG A 165 17.14 -61.17 -10.23
C ARG A 165 18.58 -61.18 -9.73
N VAL A 166 19.54 -61.15 -10.64
CA VAL A 166 20.97 -61.01 -10.33
C VAL A 166 21.26 -59.57 -9.91
N GLN A 167 20.61 -58.57 -10.51
CA GLN A 167 20.73 -57.16 -10.08
C GLN A 167 20.17 -56.94 -8.67
N GLU A 168 19.03 -57.56 -8.34
CA GLU A 168 18.45 -57.56 -6.99
C GLU A 168 19.35 -58.24 -5.96
N LEU A 169 20.00 -59.35 -6.34
CA LEU A 169 20.98 -60.06 -5.49
C LEU A 169 22.25 -59.23 -5.27
N LEU A 170 22.72 -58.52 -6.30
CA LEU A 170 23.90 -57.65 -6.21
C LEU A 170 23.63 -56.36 -5.42
N SER A 171 22.42 -55.79 -5.51
CA SER A 171 22.07 -54.55 -4.81
C SER A 171 21.72 -54.76 -3.33
N GLY A 172 21.43 -56.00 -2.91
CA GLY A 172 21.15 -56.38 -1.52
C GLY A 172 19.87 -55.79 -0.91
N THR A 173 19.23 -54.86 -1.62
CA THR A 173 18.03 -54.11 -1.18
C THR A 173 16.75 -54.56 -1.90
N GLY A 174 16.87 -55.44 -2.90
CA GLY A 174 15.73 -55.97 -3.65
C GLY A 174 15.08 -54.98 -4.61
N VAL A 175 15.74 -53.84 -4.90
CA VAL A 175 15.25 -52.83 -5.85
C VAL A 175 16.15 -52.80 -7.09
N GLY A 176 15.54 -52.83 -8.27
CA GLY A 176 16.24 -52.74 -9.55
C GLY A 176 16.64 -51.31 -9.90
N PHE A 177 17.79 -51.13 -10.56
CA PHE A 177 18.37 -49.82 -10.90
C PHE A 177 17.43 -48.89 -11.67
N LYS A 178 16.54 -49.44 -12.51
CA LYS A 178 15.59 -48.66 -13.32
C LYS A 178 14.61 -47.83 -12.49
N GLN A 179 14.10 -48.37 -11.38
CA GLN A 179 13.16 -47.66 -10.50
C GLN A 179 13.81 -46.46 -9.81
N VAL A 180 15.08 -46.62 -9.41
CA VAL A 180 15.86 -45.55 -8.77
C VAL A 180 16.09 -44.41 -9.76
N THR A 181 16.47 -44.73 -11.00
CA THR A 181 16.70 -43.73 -12.05
C THR A 181 15.43 -42.93 -12.38
N GLU A 182 14.27 -43.58 -12.48
CA GLU A 182 12.99 -42.90 -12.71
C GLU A 182 12.65 -41.94 -11.58
N ARG A 183 12.81 -42.36 -10.32
CA ARG A 183 12.56 -41.52 -9.15
C ARG A 183 13.47 -40.28 -9.13
N LEU A 184 14.77 -40.47 -9.28
CA LEU A 184 15.74 -39.37 -9.29
C LEU A 184 15.48 -38.39 -10.45
N SER A 185 15.03 -38.90 -11.60
CA SER A 185 14.64 -38.04 -12.73
C SER A 185 13.40 -37.19 -12.41
N GLY A 186 12.45 -37.71 -11.63
CA GLY A 186 11.27 -36.99 -11.15
C GLY A 186 11.64 -35.86 -10.19
N GLU A 187 12.44 -36.17 -9.17
CA GLU A 187 12.91 -35.19 -8.18
C GLU A 187 13.69 -34.03 -8.86
N LEU A 188 14.55 -34.33 -9.83
CA LEU A 188 15.31 -33.30 -10.55
C LEU A 188 14.41 -32.36 -11.38
N ARG A 189 13.30 -32.86 -11.94
CA ARG A 189 12.34 -32.06 -12.72
C ARG A 189 11.55 -31.08 -11.86
N GLU A 190 11.38 -31.35 -10.57
CA GLU A 190 10.76 -30.42 -9.62
C GLU A 190 11.69 -29.29 -9.23
N ILE A 191 13.01 -29.56 -9.20
CA ILE A 191 14.03 -28.61 -8.78
C ILE A 191 14.36 -27.61 -9.89
N THR A 192 14.64 -28.09 -11.11
CA THR A 192 15.10 -27.24 -12.22
C THR A 192 14.41 -27.56 -13.53
N ARG A 193 14.17 -26.53 -14.34
CA ARG A 193 13.68 -26.72 -15.71
C ARG A 193 14.75 -27.27 -16.66
N PHE A 194 16.04 -27.12 -16.33
CA PHE A 194 17.18 -27.48 -17.18
C PHE A 194 17.58 -28.97 -17.09
N THR A 195 16.60 -29.87 -17.19
CA THR A 195 16.82 -31.31 -17.11
C THR A 195 17.35 -31.93 -18.41
N GLY A 196 17.11 -31.29 -19.55
CA GLY A 196 17.59 -31.73 -20.86
C GLY A 196 19.07 -31.45 -21.07
N ARG A 197 19.53 -30.25 -20.71
CA ARG A 197 20.98 -29.90 -20.73
C ARG A 197 21.82 -30.78 -19.81
N ARG A 198 21.20 -31.35 -18.77
CA ARG A 198 21.84 -32.28 -17.82
C ARG A 198 21.77 -33.74 -18.27
N GLY A 199 21.22 -34.03 -19.45
CA GLY A 199 21.15 -35.38 -20.02
C GLY A 199 20.13 -36.31 -19.33
N VAL A 200 19.23 -35.77 -18.49
CA VAL A 200 18.24 -36.56 -17.74
C VAL A 200 16.93 -36.69 -18.52
N THR A 201 16.61 -35.71 -19.35
CA THR A 201 15.44 -35.74 -20.26
C THR A 201 15.87 -35.39 -21.68
N ALA A 202 15.00 -35.66 -22.66
CA ALA A 202 15.28 -35.32 -24.05
C ALA A 202 15.32 -33.80 -24.31
N LYS A 203 14.59 -33.01 -23.50
CA LYS A 203 14.49 -31.54 -23.62
C LYS A 203 14.26 -30.90 -22.25
N ASP A 204 14.68 -29.65 -22.10
CA ASP A 204 14.38 -28.81 -20.95
C ASP A 204 12.88 -28.48 -20.87
N ALA A 205 12.38 -28.25 -19.65
CA ALA A 205 11.03 -27.72 -19.45
C ALA A 205 10.99 -26.21 -19.74
N ILE A 206 9.84 -25.73 -20.22
CA ILE A 206 9.61 -24.31 -20.51
C ILE A 206 9.35 -23.55 -19.20
N GLU A 207 8.52 -24.12 -18.33
CA GLU A 207 8.12 -23.50 -17.07
C GLU A 207 9.26 -23.46 -16.04
N PRO A 208 9.46 -22.32 -15.35
CA PRO A 208 10.41 -22.22 -14.25
C PRO A 208 10.00 -23.10 -13.07
N ARG A 209 10.99 -23.81 -12.53
CA ARG A 209 10.86 -24.69 -11.37
C ARG A 209 11.39 -23.99 -10.12
N ALA A 210 11.53 -24.73 -9.02
CA ALA A 210 11.87 -24.16 -7.72
C ALA A 210 13.13 -23.29 -7.78
N LEU A 211 14.19 -23.75 -8.44
CA LEU A 211 15.46 -23.04 -8.55
C LEU A 211 15.33 -21.73 -9.32
N GLU A 212 14.67 -21.75 -10.49
CA GLU A 212 14.53 -20.54 -11.31
C GLU A 212 13.56 -19.52 -10.69
N ARG A 213 12.56 -19.97 -9.92
CA ARG A 213 11.68 -19.07 -9.15
C ARG A 213 12.44 -18.38 -8.01
N LEU A 214 13.25 -19.14 -7.27
CA LEU A 214 14.09 -18.58 -6.21
C LEU A 214 15.12 -17.59 -6.75
N GLU A 215 15.72 -17.88 -7.92
CA GLU A 215 16.66 -16.97 -8.56
C GLU A 215 15.99 -15.65 -8.98
N ALA A 216 14.78 -15.71 -9.52
CA ALA A 216 13.99 -14.52 -9.85
C ALA A 216 13.59 -13.71 -8.59
N GLU A 217 13.25 -14.40 -7.50
CA GLU A 217 12.93 -13.77 -6.21
C GLU A 217 14.16 -13.08 -5.60
N ILE A 218 15.33 -13.72 -5.63
CA ILE A 218 16.60 -13.10 -5.19
C ILE A 218 16.88 -11.83 -5.98
N GLN A 219 16.79 -11.88 -7.31
CA GLN A 219 16.99 -10.69 -8.15
C GLN A 219 15.99 -9.57 -7.83
N ALA A 220 14.73 -9.91 -7.61
CA ALA A 220 13.71 -8.94 -7.21
C ALA A 220 14.08 -8.27 -5.87
N ILE A 221 14.51 -9.04 -4.88
CA ILE A 221 14.93 -8.54 -3.58
C ILE A 221 16.19 -7.67 -3.70
N GLU A 222 17.19 -8.09 -4.48
CA GLU A 222 18.41 -7.31 -4.70
C GLU A 222 18.12 -5.95 -5.35
N THR A 223 17.23 -5.92 -6.35
CA THR A 223 16.82 -4.65 -6.98
C THR A 223 16.02 -3.76 -6.04
N ALA A 224 15.19 -4.33 -5.15
CA ALA A 224 14.50 -3.57 -4.11
C ALA A 224 15.48 -2.99 -3.09
N LEU A 225 16.44 -3.79 -2.61
CA LEU A 225 17.47 -3.37 -1.67
C LEU A 225 18.29 -2.20 -2.22
N GLU A 226 18.66 -2.23 -3.50
CA GLU A 226 19.44 -1.16 -4.12
C GLU A 226 18.64 0.15 -4.22
N ARG A 227 17.33 0.07 -4.51
CA ARG A 227 16.44 1.24 -4.45
C ARG A 227 16.35 1.80 -3.03
N ASP A 228 16.20 0.94 -2.04
CA ASP A 228 16.10 1.35 -0.63
C ASP A 228 17.39 2.02 -0.14
N LYS A 229 18.56 1.51 -0.51
CA LYS A 229 19.84 2.20 -0.24
C LYS A 229 19.87 3.59 -0.85
N GLY A 230 19.44 3.74 -2.11
CA GLY A 230 19.35 5.04 -2.77
C GLY A 230 18.43 6.03 -2.03
N LEU A 231 17.31 5.54 -1.46
CA LEU A 231 16.42 6.35 -0.63
C LEU A 231 17.07 6.74 0.71
N VAL A 232 17.83 5.85 1.34
CA VAL A 232 18.58 6.15 2.56
C VAL A 232 19.63 7.22 2.31
N ASP A 233 20.40 7.12 1.21
CA ASP A 233 21.38 8.14 0.84
C ASP A 233 20.73 9.50 0.59
N GLN A 234 19.59 9.53 -0.10
CA GLN A 234 18.79 10.75 -0.27
C GLN A 234 18.35 11.32 1.08
N LEU A 235 17.88 10.48 2.00
CA LEU A 235 17.46 10.90 3.33
C LEU A 235 18.65 11.47 4.14
N GLU A 236 19.84 10.90 4.03
CA GLU A 236 21.05 11.43 4.67
C GLU A 236 21.44 12.80 4.11
N THR A 237 21.38 12.97 2.78
CA THR A 237 21.62 14.29 2.16
C THR A 237 20.61 15.33 2.63
N TYR A 238 19.32 14.99 2.70
CA TYR A 238 18.31 15.90 3.24
C TYR A 238 18.54 16.24 4.73
N ARG A 239 18.92 15.26 5.56
CA ARG A 239 19.26 15.52 6.97
C ARG A 239 20.44 16.48 7.10
N ARG A 240 21.46 16.33 6.25
CA ARG A 240 22.61 17.23 6.22
C ARG A 240 22.21 18.65 5.82
N HIS A 241 21.41 18.79 4.76
CA HIS A 241 20.91 20.10 4.33
C HIS A 241 20.04 20.76 5.41
N LEU A 242 19.18 20.00 6.09
CA LEU A 242 18.39 20.52 7.20
C LEU A 242 19.27 21.07 8.33
N ALA A 243 20.32 20.33 8.72
CA ALA A 243 21.25 20.78 9.74
C ALA A 243 22.01 22.05 9.32
N GLU A 244 22.44 22.15 8.05
CA GLU A 244 23.08 23.34 7.50
C GLU A 244 22.14 24.57 7.51
N GLU A 245 20.87 24.39 7.15
CA GLU A 245 19.87 25.47 7.20
C GLU A 245 19.49 25.88 8.63
N GLU A 246 19.39 24.92 9.56
CA GLU A 246 19.20 25.22 10.99
C GLU A 246 20.36 26.06 11.54
N GLN A 247 21.60 25.70 11.19
CA GLN A 247 22.77 26.47 11.58
C GLN A 247 22.71 27.89 11.01
N ARG A 248 22.42 28.06 9.72
CA ARG A 248 22.23 29.39 9.10
C ARG A 248 21.13 30.20 9.80
N ARG A 249 20.01 29.56 10.16
CA ARG A 249 18.94 30.22 10.91
C ARG A 249 19.42 30.73 12.26
N THR A 250 20.23 29.95 12.99
CA THR A 250 20.80 30.39 14.28
C THR A 250 21.78 31.55 14.13
N GLU A 251 22.64 31.52 13.11
CA GLU A 251 23.59 32.61 12.80
C GLU A 251 22.86 33.91 12.43
N LEU A 252 21.81 33.81 11.60
CA LEU A 252 20.96 34.95 11.24
C LEU A 252 20.21 35.50 12.46
N ALA A 253 19.68 34.64 13.33
CA ALA A 253 19.00 35.06 14.56
C ALA A 253 19.95 35.81 15.51
N GLN A 254 21.20 35.33 15.67
CA GLN A 254 22.21 36.03 16.47
C GLN A 254 22.58 37.39 15.84
N THR A 255 22.69 37.45 14.51
CA THR A 255 22.98 38.70 13.79
C THR A 255 21.84 39.71 13.97
N LEU A 256 20.59 39.25 13.89
CA LEU A 256 19.41 40.08 14.11
C LEU A 256 19.36 40.60 15.54
N ALA A 257 19.57 39.74 16.54
CA ALA A 257 19.62 40.16 17.95
C ALA A 257 20.72 41.21 18.20
N THR A 258 21.88 41.06 17.58
CA THR A 258 22.99 42.03 17.68
C THR A 258 22.60 43.39 17.07
N ARG A 259 21.90 43.37 15.92
CA ARG A 259 21.42 44.60 15.27
C ARG A 259 20.33 45.29 16.08
N GLU A 260 19.39 44.54 16.66
CA GLU A 260 18.38 45.07 17.57
C GLU A 260 19.02 45.73 18.79
N GLN A 261 20.02 45.07 19.41
CA GLN A 261 20.79 45.67 20.49
C GLN A 261 21.46 46.98 20.06
N MET A 262 22.07 47.06 18.87
CA MET A 262 22.63 48.32 18.36
C MET A 262 21.57 49.42 18.21
N LEU A 263 20.37 49.09 17.72
CA LEU A 263 19.28 50.06 17.61
C LEU A 263 18.83 50.57 19.00
N THR A 264 18.75 49.68 20.00
CA THR A 264 18.42 50.11 21.37
C THR A 264 19.50 51.02 21.97
N LEU A 265 20.78 50.68 21.79
CA LEU A 265 21.91 51.52 22.22
C LEU A 265 21.91 52.88 21.51
N TRP A 266 21.59 52.90 20.21
CA TRP A 266 21.49 54.14 19.45
C TRP A 266 20.34 55.03 19.95
N ALA A 267 19.17 54.45 20.25
CA ALA A 267 18.05 55.19 20.83
C ALA A 267 18.40 55.74 22.23
N GLN A 268 19.08 54.96 23.08
CA GLN A 268 19.57 55.40 24.37
C GLN A 268 20.56 56.57 24.22
N TRP A 269 21.51 56.47 23.29
CA TRP A 269 22.47 57.54 23.01
C TRP A 269 21.77 58.82 22.53
N GLN A 270 20.76 58.70 21.67
CA GLN A 270 19.99 59.85 21.19
C GLN A 270 19.25 60.55 22.35
N GLN A 271 18.68 59.77 23.28
CA GLN A 271 18.04 60.30 24.48
C GLN A 271 19.06 60.98 25.39
N LEU A 272 20.23 60.36 25.60
CA LEU A 272 21.31 60.94 26.41
C LEU A 272 21.78 62.27 25.82
N LYS A 273 21.94 62.35 24.49
CA LYS A 273 22.32 63.58 23.78
C LYS A 273 21.28 64.69 23.98
N LYS A 274 19.98 64.38 23.87
CA LYS A 274 18.90 65.34 24.15
C LYS A 274 18.96 65.83 25.60
N SER A 275 19.15 64.92 26.56
CA SER A 275 19.25 65.27 27.98
C SER A 275 20.46 66.16 28.28
N TYR A 276 21.61 65.89 27.64
CA TYR A 276 22.81 66.71 27.75
C TYR A 276 22.59 68.12 27.19
N GLN A 277 21.96 68.23 26.01
CA GLN A 277 21.63 69.53 25.42
C GLN A 277 20.68 70.34 26.33
N ALA A 278 19.67 69.70 26.90
CA ALA A 278 18.78 70.34 27.86
C ALA A 278 19.53 70.82 29.12
N ALA A 279 20.39 69.96 29.69
CA ALA A 279 21.22 70.31 30.85
C ALA A 279 22.20 71.46 30.55
N GLN A 280 22.77 71.52 29.34
CA GLN A 280 23.64 72.61 28.92
C GLN A 280 22.90 73.95 28.88
N VAL A 281 21.66 73.97 28.35
CA VAL A 281 20.82 75.18 28.35
C VAL A 281 20.56 75.62 29.79
N VAL A 282 20.16 74.70 30.68
CA VAL A 282 19.95 74.99 32.10
C VAL A 282 21.21 75.53 32.77
N TYR A 283 22.38 74.92 32.52
CA TYR A 283 23.65 75.39 33.08
C TYR A 283 23.98 76.83 32.63
N THR A 284 23.82 77.13 31.34
CA THR A 284 24.05 78.50 30.84
C THR A 284 23.05 79.52 31.41
N GLN A 285 21.83 79.08 31.71
CA GLN A 285 20.83 79.92 32.35
C GLN A 285 21.21 80.23 33.80
N VAL A 286 21.65 79.22 34.56
CA VAL A 286 22.11 79.37 35.95
C VAL A 286 23.34 80.29 36.04
N ASP A 287 24.29 80.17 35.11
CA ASP A 287 25.49 81.02 35.10
C ASP A 287 25.15 82.49 34.80
N LYS A 288 24.20 82.74 33.88
CA LYS A 288 23.65 84.09 33.65
C LYS A 288 22.94 84.64 34.89
N SER A 289 22.13 83.83 35.58
CA SER A 289 21.46 84.23 36.81
C SER A 289 22.45 84.55 37.94
N LYS A 290 23.59 83.85 38.00
CA LYS A 290 24.67 84.13 38.98
C LYS A 290 25.37 85.47 38.70
N ALA A 291 25.63 85.79 37.44
CA ALA A 291 26.21 87.08 37.06
C ALA A 291 25.27 88.25 37.40
N GLN A 292 23.96 88.08 37.15
CA GLN A 292 22.93 89.06 37.48
C GLN A 292 22.83 89.32 39.00
N ALA A 293 23.04 88.30 39.84
CA ALA A 293 23.03 88.47 41.29
C ALA A 293 24.20 89.32 41.82
N GLN A 294 25.37 89.28 41.17
CA GLN A 294 26.53 90.09 41.59
C GLN A 294 26.37 91.57 41.22
N GLU A 295 25.68 91.85 40.12
CA GLU A 295 25.42 93.23 39.66
C GLU A 295 24.42 93.96 40.59
N LEU A 296 23.43 93.23 41.12
CA LEU A 296 22.44 93.75 42.07
C LEU A 296 23.06 94.14 43.44
N ASP A 297 24.12 93.46 43.89
CA ASP A 297 24.81 93.77 45.17
C ASP A 297 25.65 95.07 45.12
N ASP A 298 26.11 95.48 43.93
CA ASP A 298 26.85 96.74 43.74
C ASP A 298 25.91 97.94 43.59
N GLU A 299 24.71 97.73 43.04
CA GLU A 299 23.66 98.75 42.96
C GLU A 299 23.11 99.12 44.33
N ARG A 300 23.04 98.12 45.21
CA ARG A 300 22.75 98.17 46.64
C ARG A 300 23.40 99.42 47.30
N ARG A 301 24.74 99.55 47.29
CA ARG A 301 25.47 100.62 48.02
C ARG A 301 25.24 102.06 47.56
N ARG A 302 24.77 102.28 46.32
CA ARG A 302 24.70 103.62 45.70
C ARG A 302 23.45 104.42 46.08
N VAL A 303 22.67 103.88 47.00
CA VAL A 303 21.29 104.29 47.24
C VAL A 303 21.16 104.97 48.56
N ASP A 304 21.78 104.38 49.57
CA ASP A 304 21.77 104.89 50.94
C ASP A 304 22.19 106.37 50.99
N GLU A 305 23.12 106.79 50.12
CA GLU A 305 23.62 108.17 50.02
C GLU A 305 22.59 109.18 49.49
N ARG A 306 21.56 108.71 48.78
CA ARG A 306 20.74 109.54 47.88
C ARG A 306 19.35 109.81 48.51
N LYS A 307 18.97 109.02 49.53
CA LYS A 307 17.69 109.00 50.29
C LYS A 307 17.46 110.21 51.21
N ALA A 308 18.48 111.02 51.48
CA ALA A 308 18.42 112.17 52.40
C ALA A 308 17.65 113.41 51.88
N THR A 309 17.12 113.39 50.65
CA THR A 309 16.75 114.62 49.92
C THR A 309 15.25 114.83 49.64
N CYS A 310 14.32 113.96 50.09
CA CYS A 310 12.91 114.00 49.68
C CYS A 310 11.89 114.01 50.86
N VAL A 311 11.08 115.08 50.97
CA VAL A 311 10.26 115.42 52.18
C VAL A 311 8.79 114.96 52.11
N TRP A 312 8.20 114.74 50.93
CA TRP A 312 6.77 114.34 50.76
C TRP A 312 6.51 112.83 50.98
N GLY A 313 7.57 112.05 51.19
CA GLY A 313 7.55 110.60 51.30
C GLY A 313 6.71 109.94 52.41
N PRO A 314 6.77 110.41 53.67
CA PRO A 314 6.11 109.73 54.80
C PRO A 314 4.57 109.78 54.76
N GLN A 315 3.97 110.55 53.85
CA GLN A 315 2.51 110.77 53.77
C GLN A 315 1.83 109.97 52.65
N ALA A 316 2.59 109.26 51.81
CA ALA A 316 2.03 108.38 50.77
C ALA A 316 1.75 106.96 51.34
N PRO A 317 0.61 106.33 50.98
CA PRO A 317 0.34 104.93 51.36
C PRO A 317 1.46 103.97 50.93
N VAL A 318 1.71 102.92 51.71
CA VAL A 318 2.80 101.95 51.42
C VAL A 318 2.66 101.29 50.04
N ARG A 319 1.42 101.13 49.55
CA ARG A 319 1.11 100.55 48.23
C ARG A 319 1.16 101.53 47.05
N THR A 320 1.65 102.76 47.21
CA THR A 320 1.61 103.75 46.10
C THR A 320 2.44 103.34 44.87
N ALA A 321 3.49 102.52 45.03
CA ALA A 321 4.25 101.92 43.91
C ALA A 321 3.43 100.87 43.18
N GLU A 322 2.83 99.98 43.96
CA GLU A 322 1.96 98.92 43.47
C GLU A 322 0.73 99.51 42.77
N ILE A 323 0.12 100.57 43.32
CA ILE A 323 -1.05 101.22 42.71
C ILE A 323 -0.68 101.93 41.40
N LEU A 324 0.47 102.61 41.31
CA LEU A 324 0.93 103.24 40.05
C LEU A 324 1.37 102.23 39.00
N SER A 325 2.09 101.18 39.41
CA SER A 325 2.50 100.08 38.54
C SER A 325 1.31 99.23 38.11
N GLU A 326 0.33 98.99 38.99
CA GLU A 326 -0.93 98.34 38.66
C GLU A 326 -1.72 99.21 37.67
N LEU A 327 -1.78 100.54 37.83
CA LEU A 327 -2.47 101.43 36.88
C LEU A 327 -1.77 101.49 35.51
N GLU A 328 -0.43 101.55 35.46
CA GLU A 328 0.35 101.55 34.21
C GLU A 328 0.32 100.18 33.53
N ALA A 329 0.45 99.09 34.31
CA ALA A 329 0.31 97.72 33.81
C ALA A 329 -1.13 97.43 33.37
N ILE A 330 -2.16 97.95 34.04
CA ILE A 330 -3.57 97.84 33.60
C ILE A 330 -3.75 98.60 32.28
N ALA A 331 -3.16 99.79 32.12
CA ALA A 331 -3.22 100.56 30.87
C ALA A 331 -2.52 99.85 29.70
N GLU A 332 -1.31 99.30 29.92
CA GLU A 332 -0.58 98.51 28.93
C GLU A 332 -1.27 97.17 28.62
N GLN A 333 -1.78 96.47 29.64
CA GLN A 333 -2.54 95.23 29.46
C GLN A 333 -3.84 95.50 28.70
N LYS A 334 -4.55 96.61 28.96
CA LYS A 334 -5.74 97.00 28.18
C LYS A 334 -5.38 97.34 26.74
N ALA A 335 -4.25 98.02 26.49
CA ALA A 335 -3.80 98.31 25.13
C ALA A 335 -3.38 97.03 24.37
N GLY A 336 -2.67 96.11 25.02
CA GLY A 336 -2.30 94.80 24.49
C GLY A 336 -3.52 93.92 24.21
N LEU A 337 -4.43 93.80 25.18
CA LEU A 337 -5.69 93.06 25.03
C LEU A 337 -6.58 93.67 23.94
N SER A 338 -6.60 94.99 23.77
CA SER A 338 -7.38 95.62 22.70
C SER A 338 -6.81 95.30 21.31
N ARG A 339 -5.49 95.22 21.16
CA ARG A 339 -4.85 94.76 19.91
C ARG A 339 -5.11 93.28 19.66
N GLU A 340 -4.97 92.44 20.69
CA GLU A 340 -5.22 90.99 20.59
C GLU A 340 -6.70 90.70 20.28
N ILE A 341 -7.64 91.42 20.90
CA ILE A 341 -9.08 91.35 20.58
C ILE A 341 -9.32 91.79 19.14
N ALA A 342 -8.71 92.88 18.68
CA ALA A 342 -8.86 93.35 17.29
C ALA A 342 -8.26 92.36 16.27
N GLU A 343 -7.13 91.73 16.57
CA GLU A 343 -6.52 90.68 15.75
C GLU A 343 -7.37 89.41 15.72
N LEU A 344 -7.93 88.97 16.85
CA LEU A 344 -8.84 87.83 16.94
C LEU A 344 -10.18 88.09 16.22
N GLU A 345 -10.70 89.31 16.28
CA GLU A 345 -11.90 89.71 15.54
C GLU A 345 -11.63 89.77 14.03
N ALA A 346 -10.46 90.27 13.60
CA ALA A 346 -10.04 90.23 12.20
C ALA A 346 -9.82 88.79 11.68
N ASN A 347 -9.25 87.91 12.52
CA ASN A 347 -9.09 86.49 12.22
C ASN A 347 -10.45 85.76 12.16
N GLY A 348 -11.40 86.12 13.03
CA GLY A 348 -12.77 85.57 12.97
C GLY A 348 -13.53 85.98 11.71
N VAL A 349 -13.35 87.22 11.23
CA VAL A 349 -13.95 87.68 9.97
C VAL A 349 -13.34 86.95 8.76
N THR A 350 -12.04 86.67 8.79
CA THR A 350 -11.37 85.89 7.73
C THR A 350 -11.76 84.41 7.76
N ASP A 351 -11.87 83.79 8.95
CA ASP A 351 -12.38 82.42 9.10
C ASP A 351 -13.83 82.28 8.56
N ILE A 352 -14.70 83.27 8.80
CA ILE A 352 -16.07 83.32 8.25
C ILE A 352 -16.06 83.49 6.71
N GLN A 353 -15.18 84.33 6.17
CA GLN A 353 -15.03 84.50 4.72
C GLN A 353 -14.48 83.24 4.03
N GLU A 354 -13.58 82.50 4.70
CA GLU A 354 -13.09 81.19 4.23
C GLU A 354 -14.19 80.12 4.29
N GLU A 355 -15.04 80.12 5.32
CA GLU A 355 -16.22 79.25 5.43
C GLU A 355 -17.28 79.56 4.34
N GLU A 356 -17.59 80.84 4.11
CA GLU A 356 -18.51 81.27 3.04
C GLU A 356 -17.96 80.99 1.64
N ALA A 357 -16.65 81.14 1.41
CA ALA A 357 -16.00 80.79 0.14
C ALA A 357 -16.01 79.28 -0.12
N GLN A 358 -15.87 78.45 0.91
CA GLN A 358 -15.91 76.98 0.80
C GLN A 358 -17.33 76.43 0.68
N ASN A 359 -18.32 77.01 1.37
CA ASN A 359 -19.73 76.69 1.15
C ASN A 359 -20.24 77.16 -0.23
N GLY A 360 -19.65 78.22 -0.79
CA GLY A 360 -19.95 78.69 -2.15
C GLY A 360 -19.33 77.85 -3.28
N GLN A 361 -18.29 77.05 -2.97
CA GLN A 361 -17.79 75.97 -3.84
C GLN A 361 -18.58 74.69 -3.57
N GLU A 362 -19.81 74.64 -4.08
CA GLU A 362 -20.59 73.40 -4.19
C GLU A 362 -19.93 72.45 -5.19
N ASP A 363 -18.81 71.84 -4.80
CA ASP A 363 -18.37 70.60 -5.43
C ASP A 363 -19.37 69.53 -5.03
N HIS A 364 -20.40 69.35 -5.84
CA HIS A 364 -21.31 68.22 -5.74
C HIS A 364 -20.49 66.95 -6.00
N PHE A 365 -20.12 66.24 -4.92
CA PHE A 365 -19.76 64.84 -5.04
C PHE A 365 -20.91 64.11 -5.73
N ALA A 366 -20.59 63.18 -6.63
CA ALA A 366 -21.63 62.46 -7.37
C ALA A 366 -22.46 61.58 -6.43
N LEU A 367 -21.89 61.24 -5.27
CA LEU A 367 -22.43 60.34 -4.27
C LEU A 367 -22.47 60.99 -2.88
N ASP A 368 -23.48 60.62 -2.09
CA ASP A 368 -23.57 61.02 -0.69
C ASP A 368 -22.69 60.11 0.18
N TRP A 369 -21.40 60.46 0.28
CA TRP A 369 -20.42 59.71 1.08
C TRP A 369 -20.68 59.77 2.59
N SER A 370 -21.53 60.69 3.07
CA SER A 370 -21.82 60.84 4.50
C SER A 370 -22.54 59.63 5.11
N VAL A 371 -23.25 58.85 4.28
CA VAL A 371 -23.94 57.61 4.65
C VAL A 371 -22.97 56.56 5.22
N PHE A 372 -21.70 56.61 4.83
CA PHE A 372 -20.66 55.68 5.29
C PHE A 372 -19.89 56.15 6.53
N GLY A 373 -20.26 57.31 7.10
CA GLY A 373 -19.67 57.85 8.32
C GLY A 373 -18.37 58.62 8.08
N LEU A 374 -17.45 58.55 9.05
CA LEU A 374 -16.21 59.33 9.07
C LEU A 374 -15.07 58.72 8.24
N GLU A 375 -15.17 57.43 7.90
CA GLU A 375 -14.16 56.70 7.11
C GLU A 375 -14.75 55.99 5.85
N PRO A 376 -15.41 56.70 4.91
CA PRO A 376 -15.92 56.10 3.67
C PRO A 376 -14.88 55.35 2.83
N THR A 377 -13.61 55.78 2.81
CA THR A 377 -12.52 55.11 2.08
C THR A 377 -12.30 53.69 2.57
N ALA A 378 -12.29 53.49 3.89
CA ALA A 378 -12.13 52.18 4.50
C ALA A 378 -13.33 51.26 4.19
N VAL A 379 -14.53 51.83 4.12
CA VAL A 379 -15.75 51.10 3.72
C VAL A 379 -15.65 50.64 2.26
N VAL A 380 -15.27 51.52 1.33
CA VAL A 380 -15.10 51.16 -0.10
C VAL A 380 -14.02 50.09 -0.28
N GLN A 381 -12.88 50.22 0.41
CA GLN A 381 -11.81 49.22 0.38
C GLN A 381 -12.27 47.85 0.91
N ARG A 382 -13.02 47.83 2.03
CA ARG A 382 -13.59 46.60 2.56
C ARG A 382 -14.56 45.95 1.57
N ARG A 383 -15.42 46.75 0.93
CA ARG A 383 -16.40 46.28 -0.06
C ARG A 383 -15.73 45.78 -1.33
N ARG A 384 -14.60 46.38 -1.75
CA ARG A 384 -13.75 45.86 -2.83
C ARG A 384 -13.19 44.47 -2.49
N ASN A 385 -12.71 44.27 -1.28
CA ASN A 385 -12.17 42.96 -0.88
C ASN A 385 -13.29 41.91 -0.77
N GLN A 386 -14.43 42.27 -0.16
CA GLN A 386 -15.59 41.40 -0.08
C GLN A 386 -16.14 41.03 -1.47
N SER A 387 -16.12 41.94 -2.45
CA SER A 387 -16.54 41.60 -3.81
C SER A 387 -15.59 40.60 -4.46
N GLN A 388 -14.28 40.70 -4.24
CA GLN A 388 -13.32 39.70 -4.71
C GLN A 388 -13.57 38.33 -4.06
N GLU A 389 -13.76 38.29 -2.73
CA GLU A 389 -14.08 37.05 -2.00
C GLU A 389 -15.37 36.42 -2.53
N ALA A 390 -16.42 37.22 -2.71
CA ALA A 390 -17.71 36.78 -3.24
C ALA A 390 -17.59 36.24 -4.67
N LEU A 391 -16.82 36.89 -5.53
CA LEU A 391 -16.53 36.43 -6.90
C LEU A 391 -15.71 35.13 -6.91
N THR A 392 -14.76 34.95 -5.99
CA THR A 392 -14.01 33.68 -5.87
C THR A 392 -14.91 32.53 -5.42
N ALA A 393 -15.75 32.76 -4.39
CA ALA A 393 -16.70 31.75 -3.93
C ALA A 393 -17.70 31.38 -5.03
N TRP A 394 -18.12 32.36 -5.86
CA TRP A 394 -18.96 32.11 -7.02
C TRP A 394 -18.25 31.28 -8.10
N ALA A 395 -16.99 31.59 -8.42
CA ALA A 395 -16.22 30.82 -9.40
C ALA A 395 -16.00 29.36 -8.95
N ASP A 396 -15.75 29.13 -7.66
CA ASP A 396 -15.66 27.78 -7.10
C ASP A 396 -16.98 27.02 -7.24
N TRP A 397 -18.11 27.70 -7.04
CA TRP A 397 -19.44 27.13 -7.29
C TRP A 397 -19.68 26.82 -8.77
N GLU A 398 -19.27 27.69 -9.70
CA GLU A 398 -19.38 27.43 -11.14
C GLU A 398 -18.58 26.19 -11.57
N GLN A 399 -17.36 26.04 -11.04
CA GLN A 399 -16.55 24.83 -11.26
C GLN A 399 -17.24 23.59 -10.70
N LEU A 400 -17.81 23.70 -9.50
CA LEU A 400 -18.54 22.60 -8.87
C LEU A 400 -19.81 22.23 -9.66
N LYS A 401 -20.54 23.22 -10.19
CA LYS A 401 -21.70 23.03 -11.08
C LYS A 401 -21.28 22.33 -12.37
N ALA A 402 -20.20 22.79 -13.01
CA ALA A 402 -19.66 22.18 -14.22
C ALA A 402 -19.22 20.72 -13.99
N ALA A 403 -18.47 20.45 -12.92
CA ALA A 403 -18.04 19.11 -12.56
C ALA A 403 -19.22 18.17 -12.26
N THR A 404 -20.28 18.70 -11.63
CA THR A 404 -21.52 17.92 -11.39
C THR A 404 -22.23 17.58 -12.70
N ALA A 405 -22.27 18.51 -13.66
CA ALA A 405 -22.85 18.28 -14.98
C ALA A 405 -22.03 17.25 -15.78
N GLU A 406 -20.70 17.37 -15.78
CA GLU A 406 -19.80 16.40 -16.42
C GLU A 406 -19.93 15.01 -15.79
N ASN A 407 -19.94 14.90 -14.46
CA ASN A 407 -20.15 13.64 -13.76
C ASN A 407 -21.50 13.01 -14.11
N SER A 408 -22.56 13.82 -14.17
CA SER A 408 -23.91 13.35 -14.56
C SER A 408 -23.92 12.83 -16.00
N LEU A 409 -23.25 13.53 -16.92
CA LEU A 409 -23.12 13.13 -18.33
C LEU A 409 -22.33 11.83 -18.47
N LEU A 410 -21.21 11.67 -17.76
CA LEU A 410 -20.44 10.41 -17.74
C LEU A 410 -21.28 9.23 -17.22
N GLN A 411 -22.10 9.46 -16.18
CA GLN A 411 -23.01 8.44 -15.67
C GLN A 411 -24.11 8.06 -16.67
N GLU A 412 -24.55 9.01 -17.52
CA GLU A 412 -25.61 8.80 -18.52
C GLU A 412 -25.10 8.23 -19.84
N GLU A 413 -23.91 8.62 -20.30
CA GLU A 413 -23.36 8.19 -21.58
C GLU A 413 -22.50 6.92 -21.45
N GLU A 414 -21.58 6.87 -20.48
CA GLU A 414 -20.63 5.76 -20.35
C GLU A 414 -21.14 4.64 -19.43
N PHE A 415 -21.90 4.98 -18.38
CA PHE A 415 -22.25 4.06 -17.29
C PHE A 415 -23.75 3.89 -17.03
N GLN A 416 -24.60 4.17 -18.04
CA GLN A 416 -26.06 4.11 -17.92
C GLN A 416 -26.55 2.77 -17.35
N LEU A 417 -25.99 1.64 -17.84
CA LEU A 417 -26.37 0.30 -17.39
C LEU A 417 -26.14 0.09 -15.88
N PHE A 418 -25.09 0.69 -15.30
CA PHE A 418 -24.85 0.58 -13.87
C PHE A 418 -25.75 1.52 -13.06
N LYS A 419 -26.06 2.72 -13.59
CA LYS A 419 -26.99 3.68 -12.97
C LYS A 419 -28.39 3.10 -12.84
N ASP A 420 -28.89 2.42 -13.87
CA ASP A 420 -30.24 1.84 -13.91
C ASP A 420 -30.32 0.42 -13.29
N ALA A 421 -29.19 -0.14 -12.85
CA ALA A 421 -29.13 -1.48 -12.29
C ALA A 421 -29.82 -1.57 -10.92
N ALA A 422 -30.54 -2.67 -10.69
CA ALA A 422 -31.09 -2.97 -9.38
C ALA A 422 -29.97 -3.16 -8.33
N PRO A 423 -30.18 -2.77 -7.06
CA PRO A 423 -29.16 -2.91 -6.00
C PRO A 423 -28.62 -4.34 -5.85
N ALA A 424 -29.46 -5.36 -6.01
CA ALA A 424 -29.03 -6.76 -5.95
C ALA A 424 -28.06 -7.16 -7.09
N THR A 425 -28.21 -6.56 -8.27
CA THR A 425 -27.31 -6.76 -9.41
C THR A 425 -25.97 -6.08 -9.15
N LEU A 426 -25.98 -4.89 -8.55
CA LEU A 426 -24.75 -4.16 -8.17
C LEU A 426 -23.94 -4.91 -7.11
N GLU A 427 -24.58 -5.50 -6.09
CA GLU A 427 -23.90 -6.36 -5.11
C GLU A 427 -23.30 -7.61 -5.76
N THR A 428 -23.96 -8.14 -6.80
CA THR A 428 -23.46 -9.28 -7.55
C THR A 428 -22.24 -8.91 -8.40
N LEU A 429 -22.23 -7.71 -9.00
CA LEU A 429 -21.10 -7.15 -9.76
C LEU A 429 -19.87 -6.87 -8.88
N LYS A 430 -20.08 -6.41 -7.65
CA LYS A 430 -19.01 -6.17 -6.68
C LYS A 430 -18.17 -7.41 -6.38
N VAL A 431 -18.81 -8.58 -6.36
CA VAL A 431 -18.16 -9.88 -6.11
C VAL A 431 -18.09 -10.73 -7.38
N TYR A 432 -17.99 -10.08 -8.55
CA TYR A 432 -18.01 -10.76 -9.84
C TYR A 432 -16.95 -11.87 -9.97
N GLU A 433 -15.66 -11.52 -9.84
CA GLU A 433 -14.57 -12.48 -10.04
C GLU A 433 -14.61 -13.65 -9.04
N PRO A 434 -14.74 -13.42 -7.71
CA PRO A 434 -14.81 -14.53 -6.76
C PRO A 434 -16.04 -15.41 -6.99
N ARG A 435 -17.19 -14.83 -7.33
CA ARG A 435 -18.43 -15.58 -7.55
C ARG A 435 -18.41 -16.37 -8.85
N GLN A 436 -17.85 -15.81 -9.92
CA GLN A 436 -17.66 -16.53 -11.17
C GLN A 436 -16.68 -17.70 -11.02
N ALA A 437 -15.54 -17.47 -10.34
CA ALA A 437 -14.57 -18.52 -10.04
C ALA A 437 -15.18 -19.65 -9.18
N LEU A 438 -15.97 -19.30 -8.16
CA LEU A 438 -16.68 -20.27 -7.31
C LEU A 438 -17.64 -21.14 -8.13
N LEU A 439 -18.47 -20.52 -8.98
CA LEU A 439 -19.46 -21.25 -9.79
C LEU A 439 -18.81 -22.14 -10.84
N ARG A 440 -17.72 -21.68 -11.48
CA ARG A 440 -16.92 -22.52 -12.40
C ARG A 440 -16.26 -23.69 -11.69
N SER A 441 -15.64 -23.44 -10.54
CA SER A 441 -15.05 -24.51 -9.72
C SER A 441 -16.11 -25.50 -9.23
N ALA A 442 -17.31 -25.04 -8.85
CA ALA A 442 -18.41 -25.92 -8.46
C ALA A 442 -18.87 -26.81 -9.62
N LEU A 443 -18.96 -26.26 -10.83
CA LEU A 443 -19.27 -27.01 -12.05
C LEU A 443 -18.18 -28.05 -12.37
N GLU A 444 -16.91 -27.64 -12.39
CA GLU A 444 -15.76 -28.54 -12.63
C GLU A 444 -15.67 -29.68 -11.62
N ASN A 445 -15.89 -29.37 -10.33
CA ASN A 445 -15.91 -30.39 -9.28
C ASN A 445 -17.08 -31.35 -9.45
N ALA A 446 -18.26 -30.86 -9.83
CA ALA A 446 -19.43 -31.69 -10.08
C ALA A 446 -19.21 -32.59 -11.32
N THR A 447 -18.62 -32.06 -12.40
CA THR A 447 -18.34 -32.83 -13.62
C THR A 447 -17.30 -33.91 -13.35
N LEU A 448 -16.24 -33.60 -12.60
CA LEU A 448 -15.20 -34.57 -12.24
C LEU A 448 -15.76 -35.72 -11.38
N LYS A 449 -16.62 -35.41 -10.39
CA LYS A 449 -17.33 -36.44 -9.61
C LYS A 449 -18.26 -37.29 -10.46
N TRP A 450 -18.90 -36.70 -11.46
CA TRP A 450 -19.76 -37.42 -12.40
C TRP A 450 -18.95 -38.35 -13.32
N GLU A 451 -17.84 -37.87 -13.88
CA GLU A 451 -16.93 -38.66 -14.73
C GLU A 451 -16.31 -39.85 -13.97
N GLN A 452 -15.86 -39.62 -12.73
CA GLN A 452 -15.36 -40.68 -11.86
C GLN A 452 -16.42 -41.75 -11.60
N ALA A 453 -17.65 -41.33 -11.26
CA ALA A 453 -18.76 -42.25 -11.06
C ALA A 453 -19.11 -43.01 -12.36
N GLU A 454 -19.02 -42.37 -13.53
CA GLU A 454 -19.27 -42.99 -14.82
C GLU A 454 -18.19 -44.03 -15.17
N GLU A 455 -16.92 -43.75 -14.88
CA GLU A 455 -15.82 -44.67 -15.08
C GLU A 455 -15.93 -45.90 -14.16
N GLU A 456 -16.29 -45.69 -12.89
CA GLU A 456 -16.62 -46.78 -11.97
C GLU A 456 -17.77 -47.64 -12.50
N LEU A 457 -18.83 -47.01 -13.00
CA LEU A 457 -19.96 -47.72 -13.61
C LEU A 457 -19.55 -48.51 -14.86
N ARG A 458 -18.67 -47.96 -15.72
CA ARG A 458 -18.12 -48.67 -16.89
C ARG A 458 -17.30 -49.89 -16.48
N LYS A 459 -16.42 -49.75 -15.47
CA LYS A 459 -15.63 -50.86 -14.91
C LYS A 459 -16.55 -51.96 -14.35
N LEU A 460 -17.59 -51.58 -13.62
CA LEU A 460 -18.58 -52.51 -13.06
C LEU A 460 -19.43 -53.20 -14.14
N ARG A 461 -19.86 -52.48 -15.18
CA ARG A 461 -20.56 -53.07 -16.35
C ARG A 461 -19.67 -54.04 -17.11
N GLY A 462 -18.38 -53.73 -17.28
CA GLY A 462 -17.40 -54.64 -17.88
C GLY A 462 -17.29 -55.94 -17.08
N ARG A 463 -17.20 -55.84 -15.75
CA ARG A 463 -17.15 -56.99 -14.83
C ARG A 463 -18.43 -57.82 -14.85
N ALA A 464 -19.61 -57.18 -14.97
CA ALA A 464 -20.89 -57.88 -15.02
C ALA A 464 -21.13 -58.69 -16.32
N LYS A 465 -20.32 -58.46 -17.37
CA LYS A 465 -20.33 -59.28 -18.61
C LYS A 465 -19.46 -60.54 -18.50
N LEU A 466 -18.50 -60.58 -17.57
CA LEU A 466 -17.58 -61.72 -17.40
C LEU A 466 -18.28 -63.05 -17.09
N PRO A 467 -19.35 -63.13 -16.28
CA PRO A 467 -20.07 -64.39 -16.06
C PRO A 467 -20.68 -64.97 -17.34
N TRP A 468 -21.19 -64.12 -18.24
CA TRP A 468 -21.73 -64.52 -19.53
C TRP A 468 -20.63 -64.98 -20.49
N VAL A 469 -19.48 -64.28 -20.51
CA VAL A 469 -18.31 -64.70 -21.30
C VAL A 469 -17.79 -66.06 -20.82
N LEU A 470 -17.71 -66.27 -19.50
CA LEU A 470 -17.32 -67.56 -18.91
C LEU A 470 -18.33 -68.67 -19.24
N SER A 471 -19.63 -68.34 -19.27
CA SER A 471 -20.70 -69.26 -19.69
C SER A 471 -20.54 -69.70 -21.14
N ILE A 472 -20.28 -68.76 -22.05
CA ILE A 472 -20.09 -69.06 -23.49
C ILE A 472 -18.82 -69.89 -23.70
N LEU A 473 -17.73 -69.57 -23.00
CA LEU A 473 -16.48 -70.34 -23.06
C LEU A 473 -16.69 -71.78 -22.57
N MET A 474 -17.37 -71.96 -21.43
CA MET A 474 -17.65 -73.28 -20.87
C MET A 474 -18.70 -74.05 -21.69
N MET A 475 -19.62 -73.35 -22.35
CA MET A 475 -20.53 -73.92 -23.34
C MET A 475 -19.75 -74.50 -24.53
N LEU A 476 -18.81 -73.75 -25.12
CA LEU A 476 -17.96 -74.24 -26.22
C LEU A 476 -17.14 -75.48 -25.84
N ILE A 477 -16.58 -75.50 -24.62
CA ILE A 477 -15.83 -76.65 -24.08
C ILE A 477 -16.76 -77.85 -23.84
N GLY A 478 -17.94 -77.62 -23.25
CA GLY A 478 -18.94 -78.67 -23.00
C GLY A 478 -19.55 -79.26 -24.26
N GLY A 479 -19.74 -78.45 -25.31
CA GLY A 479 -20.18 -78.89 -26.63
C GLY A 479 -19.13 -79.73 -27.37
N GLY A 480 -17.85 -79.38 -27.26
CA GLY A 480 -16.74 -80.16 -27.82
C GLY A 480 -16.59 -81.54 -27.16
N LEU A 481 -16.74 -81.61 -25.83
CA LEU A 481 -16.74 -82.87 -25.07
C LEU A 481 -17.96 -83.75 -25.35
N GLY A 482 -19.14 -83.16 -25.53
CA GLY A 482 -20.37 -83.89 -25.89
C GLY A 482 -20.33 -84.52 -27.28
N ALA A 483 -19.66 -83.87 -28.24
CA ALA A 483 -19.47 -84.41 -29.59
C ALA A 483 -18.43 -85.54 -29.67
N PHE A 484 -17.44 -85.55 -28.77
CA PHE A 484 -16.36 -86.55 -28.77
C PHE A 484 -16.75 -87.88 -28.10
N LEU A 485 -17.72 -87.86 -27.18
CA LEU A 485 -18.14 -89.04 -26.41
C LEU A 485 -19.33 -89.82 -27.01
N ALA A 486 -19.98 -89.32 -28.07
CA ALA A 486 -21.17 -89.93 -28.66
C ALA A 486 -20.90 -90.54 -30.04
N GLY A 487 -20.56 -91.83 -30.06
CA GLY A 487 -20.59 -92.64 -31.28
C GLY A 487 -22.03 -93.03 -31.65
N GLY A 488 -22.53 -92.53 -32.79
CA GLY A 488 -23.72 -93.07 -33.48
C GLY A 488 -25.07 -92.38 -33.19
N SER A 489 -25.69 -91.88 -34.28
CA SER A 489 -27.12 -91.58 -34.53
C SER A 489 -27.99 -90.78 -33.53
N ARG A 490 -27.46 -90.15 -32.48
CA ARG A 490 -28.17 -89.12 -31.69
C ARG A 490 -27.31 -87.89 -31.36
N LEU A 491 -26.58 -87.36 -32.36
CA LEU A 491 -25.66 -86.24 -32.20
C LEU A 491 -26.30 -84.96 -31.63
N TRP A 492 -27.53 -84.65 -32.03
CA TRP A 492 -28.16 -83.37 -31.69
C TRP A 492 -28.61 -83.26 -30.22
N LEU A 493 -29.04 -84.35 -29.58
CA LEU A 493 -29.56 -84.33 -28.21
C LEU A 493 -28.46 -84.24 -27.14
N PHE A 494 -27.31 -84.89 -27.34
CA PHE A 494 -26.19 -84.86 -26.38
C PHE A 494 -25.30 -83.61 -26.53
N GLY A 495 -25.17 -83.07 -27.74
CA GLY A 495 -24.53 -81.78 -27.95
C GLY A 495 -25.26 -80.64 -27.24
N LEU A 496 -26.60 -80.60 -27.34
CA LEU A 496 -27.43 -79.59 -26.66
C LEU A 496 -27.38 -79.70 -25.13
N GLY A 497 -27.37 -80.93 -24.59
CA GLY A 497 -27.27 -81.16 -23.14
C GLY A 497 -25.94 -80.72 -22.52
N GLY A 498 -24.81 -81.02 -23.20
CA GLY A 498 -23.46 -80.59 -22.76
C GLY A 498 -23.25 -79.09 -22.87
N LEU A 499 -23.82 -78.46 -23.90
CA LEU A 499 -23.83 -77.00 -24.07
C LEU A 499 -24.59 -76.31 -22.92
N ALA A 500 -25.79 -76.78 -22.58
CA ALA A 500 -26.61 -76.18 -21.52
C ALA A 500 -26.00 -76.32 -20.12
N LEU A 501 -25.41 -77.49 -19.80
CA LEU A 501 -24.71 -77.74 -18.53
C LEU A 501 -23.42 -76.90 -18.42
N GLY A 502 -22.61 -76.84 -19.48
CA GLY A 502 -21.42 -75.99 -19.53
C GLY A 502 -21.75 -74.51 -19.36
N ALA A 503 -22.80 -74.03 -20.03
CA ALA A 503 -23.28 -72.66 -19.88
C ALA A 503 -23.78 -72.36 -18.44
N GLY A 504 -24.56 -73.26 -17.85
CA GLY A 504 -25.10 -73.10 -16.49
C GLY A 504 -24.00 -73.08 -15.42
N CYS A 505 -23.03 -74.00 -15.50
CA CYS A 505 -21.91 -74.03 -14.57
C CYS A 505 -20.96 -72.83 -14.75
N GLY A 506 -20.69 -72.42 -15.99
CA GLY A 506 -19.91 -71.22 -16.28
C GLY A 506 -20.56 -69.94 -15.78
N TYR A 507 -21.90 -69.84 -15.88
CA TYR A 507 -22.67 -68.70 -15.37
C TYR A 507 -22.61 -68.61 -13.85
N LEU A 508 -22.83 -69.73 -13.15
CA LEU A 508 -22.79 -69.79 -11.69
C LEU A 508 -21.38 -69.54 -11.14
N ALA A 509 -20.34 -70.13 -11.74
CA ALA A 509 -18.95 -69.88 -11.38
C ALA A 509 -18.55 -68.42 -11.63
N GLY A 510 -18.97 -67.85 -12.76
CA GLY A 510 -18.76 -66.45 -13.08
C GLY A 510 -19.46 -65.51 -12.10
N ARG A 511 -20.68 -65.82 -11.67
CA ARG A 511 -21.44 -65.04 -10.69
C ARG A 511 -20.86 -65.11 -9.28
N LEU A 512 -20.23 -66.23 -8.91
CA LEU A 512 -19.52 -66.42 -7.64
C LEU A 512 -18.17 -65.68 -7.60
N LEU A 513 -17.44 -65.66 -8.72
CA LEU A 513 -16.16 -64.96 -8.85
C LEU A 513 -16.30 -63.44 -9.07
N PHE A 514 -17.44 -62.99 -9.61
CA PHE A 514 -17.71 -61.57 -9.94
C PHE A 514 -19.13 -61.13 -9.50
N PRO A 515 -19.36 -60.80 -8.22
CA PRO A 515 -20.66 -60.37 -7.72
C PRO A 515 -21.10 -59.00 -8.25
N THR A 516 -22.37 -58.85 -8.62
CA THR A 516 -22.94 -57.65 -9.27
C THR A 516 -23.63 -56.66 -8.31
N THR A 517 -23.44 -56.80 -7.00
CA THR A 517 -24.16 -56.03 -5.96
C THR A 517 -23.85 -54.53 -5.95
N GLY A 518 -22.74 -54.08 -6.55
CA GLY A 518 -22.37 -52.66 -6.63
C GLY A 518 -22.95 -51.88 -7.81
N LEU A 519 -23.59 -52.54 -8.80
CA LEU A 519 -24.02 -51.87 -10.04
C LEU A 519 -25.17 -50.89 -9.83
N ALA A 520 -26.19 -51.25 -9.02
CA ALA A 520 -27.35 -50.40 -8.78
C ALA A 520 -26.95 -49.12 -8.02
N GLN A 521 -26.11 -49.26 -6.98
CA GLN A 521 -25.57 -48.13 -6.23
C GLN A 521 -24.69 -47.22 -7.09
N ALA A 522 -23.87 -47.79 -8.00
CA ALA A 522 -23.09 -47.00 -8.93
C ALA A 522 -23.96 -46.25 -9.96
N MET A 523 -25.05 -46.86 -10.44
CA MET A 523 -26.00 -46.19 -11.34
C MET A 523 -26.73 -45.02 -10.64
N GLU A 524 -27.11 -45.19 -9.38
CA GLU A 524 -27.73 -44.15 -8.57
C GLU A 524 -26.76 -42.98 -8.32
N ARG A 525 -25.50 -43.25 -7.96
CA ARG A 525 -24.45 -42.23 -7.82
C ARG A 525 -24.18 -41.45 -9.12
N VAL A 526 -24.19 -42.12 -10.27
CA VAL A 526 -24.05 -41.45 -11.58
C VAL A 526 -25.25 -40.54 -11.87
N ALA A 527 -26.47 -40.98 -11.53
CA ALA A 527 -27.67 -40.16 -11.69
C ALA A 527 -27.67 -38.95 -10.75
N GLU A 528 -27.29 -39.14 -9.49
CA GLU A 528 -27.19 -38.08 -8.48
C GLU A 528 -26.10 -37.06 -8.85
N ASN A 529 -24.88 -37.50 -9.15
CA ASN A 529 -23.80 -36.61 -9.59
C ASN A 529 -24.16 -35.89 -10.90
N GLY A 530 -24.85 -36.57 -11.82
CA GLY A 530 -25.33 -35.96 -13.07
C GLY A 530 -26.39 -34.88 -12.83
N SER A 531 -27.22 -35.03 -11.79
CA SER A 531 -28.15 -33.98 -11.36
C SER A 531 -27.42 -32.78 -10.75
N GLN A 532 -26.37 -33.01 -9.96
CA GLN A 532 -25.53 -31.95 -9.39
C GLN A 532 -24.80 -31.14 -10.47
N VAL A 533 -24.32 -31.80 -11.54
CA VAL A 533 -23.76 -31.12 -12.72
C VAL A 533 -24.79 -30.19 -13.36
N LYS A 534 -26.04 -30.66 -13.55
CA LYS A 534 -27.11 -29.83 -14.12
C LYS A 534 -27.43 -28.61 -13.25
N VAL A 535 -27.49 -28.79 -11.94
CA VAL A 535 -27.74 -27.70 -10.98
C VAL A 535 -26.59 -26.68 -11.01
N ALA A 536 -25.33 -27.14 -10.98
CA ALA A 536 -24.17 -26.26 -11.05
C ALA A 536 -24.10 -25.51 -12.40
N ALA A 537 -24.40 -26.19 -13.50
CA ALA A 537 -24.44 -25.58 -14.83
C ALA A 537 -25.55 -24.53 -14.94
N GLN A 538 -26.73 -24.82 -14.39
CA GLN A 538 -27.84 -23.87 -14.33
C GLN A 538 -27.54 -22.66 -13.43
N ALA A 539 -26.85 -22.86 -12.30
CA ALA A 539 -26.41 -21.78 -11.44
C ALA A 539 -25.39 -20.85 -12.13
N LEU A 540 -24.45 -21.41 -12.89
CA LEU A 540 -23.51 -20.62 -13.69
C LEU A 540 -24.23 -19.89 -14.84
N SER A 541 -25.14 -20.56 -15.56
CA SER A 541 -25.84 -19.95 -16.69
C SER A 541 -26.79 -18.83 -16.26
N THR A 542 -27.48 -19.00 -15.12
CA THR A 542 -28.34 -17.94 -14.56
C THR A 542 -27.52 -16.74 -14.10
N PHE A 543 -26.35 -16.97 -13.50
CA PHE A 543 -25.41 -15.90 -13.14
C PHE A 543 -24.87 -15.15 -14.37
N GLU A 544 -24.45 -15.87 -15.41
CA GLU A 544 -23.97 -15.27 -16.66
C GLU A 544 -25.08 -14.51 -17.40
N ALA A 545 -26.31 -15.04 -17.42
CA ALA A 545 -27.46 -14.36 -18.05
C ALA A 545 -27.82 -13.02 -17.38
N VAL A 546 -27.74 -12.93 -16.05
CA VAL A 546 -28.00 -11.67 -15.32
C VAL A 546 -26.96 -10.60 -15.66
N LEU A 547 -25.72 -11.01 -15.93
CA LEU A 547 -24.60 -10.12 -16.19
C LEU A 547 -24.30 -9.89 -17.67
N GLN A 548 -24.98 -10.63 -18.55
CA GLN A 548 -24.79 -10.59 -20.00
C GLN A 548 -24.83 -9.17 -20.57
N PRO A 549 -25.82 -8.30 -20.23
CA PRO A 549 -25.86 -6.92 -20.75
C PRO A 549 -24.59 -6.12 -20.42
N PHE A 550 -23.99 -6.37 -19.26
CA PHE A 550 -22.77 -5.68 -18.83
C PHE A 550 -21.52 -6.25 -19.50
N THR A 551 -21.42 -7.57 -19.66
CA THR A 551 -20.29 -8.20 -20.35
C THR A 551 -20.26 -7.93 -21.85
N GLU A 552 -21.40 -7.63 -22.45
CA GLU A 552 -21.49 -7.24 -23.87
C GLU A 552 -21.03 -5.79 -24.10
N GLN A 553 -21.35 -4.88 -23.17
CA GLN A 553 -20.97 -3.46 -23.27
C GLN A 553 -19.55 -3.18 -22.75
N TYR A 554 -19.08 -3.89 -21.72
CA TYR A 554 -17.79 -3.63 -21.07
C TYR A 554 -16.83 -4.81 -21.21
N THR A 555 -15.74 -4.61 -21.94
CA THR A 555 -14.66 -5.60 -22.14
C THR A 555 -14.04 -6.09 -20.83
N HIS A 556 -13.92 -5.18 -19.84
CA HIS A 556 -13.38 -5.48 -18.50
C HIS A 556 -14.38 -5.04 -17.43
N LEU A 557 -15.36 -5.90 -17.16
CA LEU A 557 -16.47 -5.62 -16.24
C LEU A 557 -16.04 -5.16 -14.83
N PRO A 558 -15.06 -5.79 -14.14
CA PRO A 558 -14.65 -5.34 -12.80
C PRO A 558 -14.05 -3.93 -12.81
N THR A 559 -13.28 -3.59 -13.83
CA THR A 559 -12.66 -2.26 -13.97
C THR A 559 -13.72 -1.21 -14.27
N ALA A 560 -14.67 -1.52 -15.16
CA ALA A 560 -15.78 -0.64 -15.47
C ALA A 560 -16.65 -0.38 -14.24
N TYR A 561 -16.96 -1.42 -13.44
CA TYR A 561 -17.72 -1.27 -12.20
C TYR A 561 -16.99 -0.39 -11.17
N ARG A 562 -15.69 -0.60 -10.95
CA ARG A 562 -14.90 0.24 -10.03
C ARG A 562 -14.86 1.70 -10.47
N ARG A 563 -14.70 1.95 -11.78
CA ARG A 563 -14.70 3.31 -12.33
C ARG A 563 -16.06 3.98 -12.16
N TRP A 564 -17.15 3.25 -12.40
CA TRP A 564 -18.50 3.75 -12.12
C TRP A 564 -18.72 4.04 -10.62
N GLU A 565 -18.27 3.15 -9.73
CA GLU A 565 -18.40 3.34 -8.27
C GLU A 565 -17.67 4.62 -7.83
N GLN A 566 -16.46 4.86 -8.35
CA GLN A 566 -15.70 6.09 -8.12
C GLN A 566 -16.47 7.32 -8.61
N ILE A 567 -16.93 7.32 -9.87
CA ILE A 567 -17.69 8.44 -10.46
C ILE A 567 -18.97 8.70 -9.66
N ARG A 568 -19.65 7.65 -9.18
CA ARG A 568 -20.84 7.77 -8.33
C ARG A 568 -20.49 8.45 -7.00
N THR A 569 -19.42 8.02 -6.32
CA THR A 569 -18.98 8.64 -5.06
C THR A 569 -18.55 10.09 -5.25
N GLU A 570 -17.83 10.40 -6.33
CA GLU A 570 -17.47 11.77 -6.69
C GLU A 570 -18.74 12.62 -6.92
N GLY A 571 -19.76 12.07 -7.59
CA GLY A 571 -21.05 12.73 -7.77
C GLY A 571 -21.78 13.01 -6.44
N GLU A 572 -21.73 12.08 -5.47
CA GLU A 572 -22.30 12.28 -4.14
C GLU A 572 -21.59 13.39 -3.36
N ASP A 573 -20.26 13.47 -3.46
CA ASP A 573 -19.45 14.51 -2.82
C ASP A 573 -19.64 15.87 -3.48
N LEU A 574 -19.70 15.92 -4.82
CA LEU A 574 -20.05 17.14 -5.57
C LEU A 574 -21.44 17.66 -5.17
N ALA A 575 -22.44 16.78 -5.10
CA ALA A 575 -23.78 17.13 -4.62
C ALA A 575 -23.80 17.61 -3.16
N ARG A 576 -22.90 17.08 -2.32
CA ARG A 576 -22.72 17.57 -0.93
C ARG A 576 -22.12 18.96 -0.93
N GLY A 577 -21.06 19.22 -1.71
CA GLY A 577 -20.45 20.53 -1.83
C GLY A 577 -21.43 21.59 -2.33
N GLN A 578 -22.30 21.24 -3.28
CA GLN A 578 -23.37 22.11 -3.78
C GLN A 578 -24.37 22.50 -2.67
N ARG A 579 -24.77 21.55 -1.82
CA ARG A 579 -25.62 21.80 -0.64
C ARG A 579 -24.92 22.63 0.43
N GLU A 580 -23.63 22.40 0.64
CA GLU A 580 -22.83 23.18 1.58
C GLU A 580 -22.68 24.63 1.13
N PHE A 581 -22.42 24.86 -0.16
CA PHE A 581 -22.41 26.19 -0.75
C PHE A 581 -23.76 26.89 -0.57
N SER A 582 -24.88 26.25 -0.96
CA SER A 582 -26.22 26.82 -0.76
C SER A 582 -26.47 27.16 0.72
N ARG A 583 -26.09 26.29 1.66
CA ARG A 583 -26.27 26.54 3.08
C ARG A 583 -25.42 27.69 3.61
N ARG A 584 -24.15 27.79 3.20
CA ARG A 584 -23.18 28.80 3.69
C ARG A 584 -23.40 30.16 3.05
N GLU A 585 -23.55 30.18 1.72
CA GLU A 585 -23.60 31.40 0.93
C GLU A 585 -25.02 31.91 0.70
N LEU A 586 -25.97 30.99 0.46
CA LEU A 586 -27.34 31.31 0.04
C LEU A 586 -28.40 31.11 1.13
N GLY A 587 -27.99 30.84 2.37
CA GLY A 587 -28.93 30.62 3.48
C GLY A 587 -29.80 29.36 3.35
N GLY A 588 -29.41 28.41 2.50
CA GLY A 588 -30.15 27.17 2.24
C GLY A 588 -31.20 27.27 1.13
N TYR A 589 -31.08 28.25 0.22
CA TYR A 589 -31.93 28.35 -0.97
C TYR A 589 -31.86 27.08 -1.83
N ALA A 590 -33.03 26.53 -2.19
CA ALA A 590 -33.15 25.24 -2.86
C ALA A 590 -33.18 25.32 -4.40
N GLY A 591 -33.31 26.51 -4.98
CA GLY A 591 -33.31 26.73 -6.43
C GLY A 591 -31.90 26.92 -7.01
N PRO A 592 -31.79 27.22 -8.32
CA PRO A 592 -30.51 27.55 -8.96
C PRO A 592 -29.87 28.77 -8.29
N ALA A 593 -28.58 28.71 -7.96
CA ALA A 593 -27.90 29.82 -7.26
C ALA A 593 -28.00 31.16 -8.01
N GLU A 594 -28.02 31.12 -9.35
CA GLU A 594 -28.19 32.28 -10.24
C GLU A 594 -29.52 33.00 -10.02
N GLU A 595 -30.57 32.27 -9.66
CA GLU A 595 -31.93 32.77 -9.46
C GLU A 595 -32.22 33.12 -7.99
N CYS A 596 -31.20 33.02 -7.11
CA CYS A 596 -31.38 33.35 -5.70
C CYS A 596 -31.79 34.81 -5.55
N PRO A 597 -32.96 35.11 -4.94
CA PRO A 597 -33.46 36.47 -4.84
C PRO A 597 -32.61 37.30 -3.86
N LEU A 598 -32.44 38.59 -4.17
CA LEU A 598 -31.68 39.54 -3.33
C LEU A 598 -32.54 40.21 -2.24
N GLU A 599 -33.73 39.66 -1.97
CA GLU A 599 -34.66 40.22 -0.98
C GLU A 599 -34.20 39.99 0.47
N PRO A 600 -34.49 40.92 1.41
CA PRO A 600 -34.15 40.78 2.84
C PRO A 600 -34.77 39.56 3.54
N SER A 601 -35.74 38.90 2.90
CA SER A 601 -36.41 37.70 3.39
C SER A 601 -35.49 36.47 3.40
N HIS A 602 -34.46 36.45 2.54
CA HIS A 602 -33.49 35.37 2.44
C HIS A 602 -32.20 35.74 3.19
N ARG A 603 -31.76 34.88 4.12
CA ARG A 603 -30.52 35.09 4.88
C ARG A 603 -29.31 34.69 4.04
N LEU A 604 -28.94 35.53 3.09
CA LEU A 604 -27.64 35.44 2.40
C LEU A 604 -26.50 35.62 3.41
N ASN A 605 -25.31 35.16 3.04
CA ASN A 605 -24.09 35.46 3.79
C ASN A 605 -23.89 36.99 3.91
N ASP A 606 -23.30 37.42 5.02
CA ASP A 606 -23.14 38.82 5.38
C ASP A 606 -22.44 39.60 4.26
N HIS A 607 -21.43 39.02 3.62
CA HIS A 607 -20.69 39.67 2.54
C HIS A 607 -21.56 39.97 1.29
N TRP A 608 -22.50 39.09 0.94
CA TRP A 608 -23.46 39.36 -0.13
C TRP A 608 -24.43 40.48 0.27
N SER A 609 -24.98 40.43 1.49
CA SER A 609 -25.91 41.44 1.98
C SER A 609 -25.29 42.84 2.08
N ASP A 610 -24.03 42.89 2.52
CA ASP A 610 -23.21 44.10 2.62
C ASP A 610 -22.95 44.75 1.24
N LEU A 611 -22.68 43.92 0.23
CA LEU A 611 -22.48 44.37 -1.16
C LEU A 611 -23.78 44.89 -1.76
N ILE A 612 -24.92 44.22 -1.51
CA ILE A 612 -26.23 44.69 -1.97
C ILE A 612 -26.53 46.09 -1.41
N ASN A 613 -26.38 46.28 -0.11
CA ASN A 613 -26.61 47.57 0.54
C ASN A 613 -25.65 48.66 0.01
N PHE A 614 -24.39 48.30 -0.25
CA PHE A 614 -23.40 49.22 -0.81
C PHE A 614 -23.76 49.67 -2.25
N ILE A 615 -24.20 48.74 -3.09
CA ILE A 615 -24.60 49.04 -4.47
C ILE A 615 -25.84 49.92 -4.53
N GLN A 616 -26.80 49.73 -3.62
CA GLN A 616 -27.97 50.62 -3.53
C GLN A 616 -27.60 52.09 -3.30
N VAL A 617 -26.48 52.36 -2.62
CA VAL A 617 -26.00 53.73 -2.37
C VAL A 617 -25.20 54.27 -3.57
N ILE A 618 -24.35 53.44 -4.18
CA ILE A 618 -23.38 53.89 -5.21
C ILE A 618 -23.94 53.85 -6.63
N ALA A 619 -24.89 52.96 -6.89
CA ALA A 619 -25.52 52.81 -8.19
C ALA A 619 -27.04 52.57 -8.03
N PRO A 620 -27.78 53.55 -7.49
CA PRO A 620 -29.22 53.41 -7.22
C PRO A 620 -30.08 53.20 -8.47
N GLN A 621 -29.53 53.46 -9.66
CA GLN A 621 -30.18 53.26 -10.95
C GLN A 621 -30.21 51.78 -11.37
N GLU A 622 -29.30 50.96 -10.83
CA GLU A 622 -29.16 49.54 -11.16
C GLU A 622 -30.14 48.71 -10.30
N ARG A 623 -31.04 47.99 -10.96
CA ARG A 623 -32.03 47.13 -10.30
C ARG A 623 -31.64 45.67 -10.46
N LEU A 624 -30.91 45.16 -9.47
CA LEU A 624 -30.51 43.75 -9.40
C LEU A 624 -31.60 42.96 -8.68
N GLY A 625 -32.18 41.95 -9.33
CA GLY A 625 -33.24 41.09 -8.79
C GLY A 625 -32.72 39.78 -8.22
N CYS A 626 -31.63 39.25 -8.77
CA CYS A 626 -31.06 37.96 -8.35
C CYS A 626 -29.53 38.01 -8.20
N LEU A 627 -29.00 36.98 -7.54
CA LEU A 627 -27.57 36.85 -7.28
C LEU A 627 -26.73 36.73 -8.56
N GLY A 628 -27.23 36.07 -9.60
CA GLY A 628 -26.54 36.00 -10.89
C GLY A 628 -26.33 37.38 -11.53
N GLU A 629 -27.34 38.26 -11.47
CA GLU A 629 -27.23 39.63 -11.96
C GLU A 629 -26.20 40.44 -11.15
N LEU A 630 -26.18 40.26 -9.82
CA LEU A 630 -25.19 40.91 -8.95
C LEU A 630 -23.75 40.50 -9.29
N VAL A 631 -23.53 39.20 -9.52
CA VAL A 631 -22.20 38.68 -9.87
C VAL A 631 -21.73 39.24 -11.21
N VAL A 632 -22.58 39.21 -12.24
CA VAL A 632 -22.26 39.79 -13.55
C VAL A 632 -21.92 41.27 -13.42
N TRP A 633 -22.74 42.01 -12.67
CA TRP A 633 -22.50 43.44 -12.42
C TRP A 633 -21.14 43.69 -11.74
N LEU A 634 -20.76 42.87 -10.76
CA LEU A 634 -19.47 42.96 -10.06
C LEU A 634 -18.29 42.61 -10.99
N GLN A 635 -18.42 41.58 -11.83
CA GLN A 635 -17.39 41.15 -12.78
C GLN A 635 -17.09 42.23 -13.85
N GLU A 636 -18.11 43.00 -14.25
CA GLU A 636 -17.94 44.12 -15.19
C GLU A 636 -17.14 45.29 -14.60
N LYS A 637 -17.03 45.41 -13.27
CA LYS A 637 -16.34 46.53 -12.64
C LYS A 637 -14.83 46.32 -12.60
N SER A 638 -14.14 47.10 -13.42
CA SER A 638 -12.68 47.11 -13.47
C SER A 638 -12.04 47.61 -12.16
N SER A 639 -10.77 47.26 -11.93
CA SER A 639 -10.00 47.80 -10.80
C SER A 639 -9.96 49.33 -10.79
N ARG A 640 -9.94 49.97 -11.97
CA ARG A 640 -9.95 51.43 -12.11
C ARG A 640 -11.26 52.05 -11.65
N TRP A 641 -12.39 51.35 -11.77
CA TRP A 641 -13.66 51.82 -11.26
C TRP A 641 -13.66 51.87 -9.72
N TRP A 642 -13.13 50.82 -9.08
CA TRP A 642 -12.94 50.79 -7.63
C TRP A 642 -11.96 51.85 -7.13
N GLU A 643 -10.87 52.08 -7.86
CA GLU A 643 -9.91 53.15 -7.55
C GLU A 643 -10.57 54.53 -7.66
N GLY A 644 -11.40 54.77 -8.68
CA GLY A 644 -12.15 56.03 -8.79
C GLY A 644 -13.07 56.31 -7.59
N LEU A 645 -13.73 55.27 -7.06
CA LEU A 645 -14.56 55.41 -5.85
C LEU A 645 -13.72 55.66 -4.59
N ILE A 646 -12.55 55.03 -4.49
CA ILE A 646 -11.61 55.25 -3.38
C ILE A 646 -11.08 56.68 -3.42
N ASP A 647 -10.73 57.18 -4.61
CA ASP A 647 -10.23 58.55 -4.80
C ASP A 647 -11.31 59.59 -4.46
N GLU A 648 -12.56 59.37 -4.87
CA GLU A 648 -13.69 60.25 -4.53
C GLU A 648 -14.01 60.23 -3.03
N ALA A 649 -13.98 59.03 -2.41
CA ALA A 649 -14.16 58.88 -0.96
C ALA A 649 -13.02 59.55 -0.15
N ALA A 650 -11.78 59.43 -0.61
CA ALA A 650 -10.62 60.06 0.01
C ALA A 650 -10.68 61.59 -0.08
N ALA A 651 -11.11 62.12 -1.23
CA ALA A 651 -11.33 63.56 -1.40
C ALA A 651 -12.43 64.07 -0.45
N PHE A 652 -13.49 63.29 -0.24
CA PHE A 652 -14.53 63.61 0.74
C PHE A 652 -14.01 63.58 2.18
N GLU A 653 -13.23 62.57 2.56
CA GLU A 653 -12.61 62.47 3.88
C GLU A 653 -11.68 63.65 4.18
N GLU A 654 -10.83 64.04 3.21
CA GLU A 654 -9.94 65.18 3.35
C GLU A 654 -10.73 66.49 3.54
N LYS A 655 -11.79 66.70 2.75
CA LYS A 655 -12.67 67.87 2.86
C LYS A 655 -13.42 67.89 4.20
N SER A 656 -13.97 66.75 4.63
CA SER A 656 -14.67 66.59 5.91
C SER A 656 -13.72 66.82 7.10
N ALA A 657 -12.49 66.30 7.04
CA ALA A 657 -11.47 66.52 8.06
C ALA A 657 -11.01 67.98 8.11
N HIS A 658 -10.85 68.64 6.96
CA HIS A 658 -10.53 70.06 6.87
C HIS A 658 -11.66 70.91 7.49
N PHE A 659 -12.90 70.65 7.11
CA PHE A 659 -14.08 71.35 7.65
C PHE A 659 -14.22 71.17 9.17
N ASN A 660 -14.04 69.94 9.67
CA ASN A 660 -14.07 69.68 11.11
C ASN A 660 -12.93 70.41 11.86
N LYS A 661 -11.72 70.48 11.30
CA LYS A 661 -10.60 71.26 11.88
C LYS A 661 -10.90 72.76 11.92
N MET A 662 -11.47 73.31 10.85
CA MET A 662 -11.87 74.72 10.80
C MET A 662 -12.93 75.04 11.85
N LYS A 663 -13.95 74.19 11.98
CA LYS A 663 -15.02 74.36 12.98
C LYS A 663 -14.48 74.33 14.42
N VAL A 664 -13.62 73.35 14.75
CA VAL A 664 -12.99 73.27 16.08
C VAL A 664 -12.10 74.49 16.36
N ARG A 665 -11.38 74.97 15.35
CA ARG A 665 -10.55 76.18 15.46
C ARG A 665 -11.41 77.42 15.70
N GLN A 666 -12.54 77.56 15.00
CA GLN A 666 -13.48 78.66 15.15
C GLN A 666 -14.12 78.67 16.55
N GLU A 667 -14.57 77.52 17.05
CA GLU A 667 -15.12 77.37 18.41
C GLU A 667 -14.08 77.76 19.46
N ALA A 668 -12.83 77.30 19.33
CA ALA A 668 -11.73 77.65 20.24
C ALA A 668 -11.38 79.16 20.20
N ASN A 669 -11.36 79.77 19.01
CA ASN A 669 -11.11 81.20 18.82
C ASN A 669 -12.22 82.05 19.46
N GLN A 670 -13.49 81.64 19.34
CA GLN A 670 -14.62 82.33 19.95
C GLN A 670 -14.60 82.25 21.48
N GLU A 671 -14.30 81.08 22.05
CA GLU A 671 -14.15 80.92 23.50
C GLU A 671 -13.00 81.78 24.03
N TYR A 672 -11.87 81.82 23.32
CA TYR A 672 -10.73 82.66 23.70
C TYR A 672 -11.06 84.16 23.62
N LEU A 673 -11.73 84.60 22.55
CA LEU A 673 -12.18 85.98 22.39
C LEU A 673 -13.14 86.42 23.51
N ALA A 674 -14.12 85.57 23.86
CA ALA A 674 -15.06 85.85 24.96
C ALA A 674 -14.33 86.00 26.30
N LYS A 675 -13.31 85.16 26.55
CA LYS A 675 -12.47 85.24 27.75
C LYS A 675 -11.67 86.55 27.79
N GLN A 676 -11.10 86.99 26.66
CA GLN A 676 -10.34 88.25 26.61
C GLN A 676 -11.23 89.49 26.78
N LYS A 677 -12.43 89.53 26.17
CA LYS A 677 -13.40 90.62 26.38
C LYS A 677 -13.85 90.75 27.83
N ARG A 678 -14.05 89.62 28.52
CA ARG A 678 -14.38 89.59 29.95
C ARG A 678 -13.22 90.10 30.81
N LYS A 679 -11.98 89.71 30.48
CA LYS A 679 -10.79 90.20 31.17
C LYS A 679 -10.61 91.71 30.99
N GLN A 680 -10.89 92.23 29.80
CA GLN A 680 -10.83 93.68 29.53
C GLN A 680 -11.83 94.47 30.37
N SER A 681 -13.07 93.99 30.54
CA SER A 681 -14.10 94.68 31.33
C SER A 681 -13.84 94.66 32.84
N GLU A 682 -13.24 93.57 33.35
CA GLU A 682 -12.80 93.45 34.75
C GLU A 682 -11.66 94.43 35.06
N LEU A 683 -10.73 94.65 34.12
CA LEU A 683 -9.62 95.60 34.27
C LEU A 683 -10.08 97.07 34.28
N THR A 684 -11.10 97.45 33.49
CA THR A 684 -11.66 98.82 33.49
C THR A 684 -12.25 99.20 34.85
N GLN A 685 -12.97 98.27 35.50
CA GLN A 685 -13.56 98.51 36.82
C GLN A 685 -12.52 98.60 37.94
N ASN A 686 -11.34 98.00 37.75
CA ASN A 686 -10.25 98.02 38.73
C ASN A 686 -9.45 99.33 38.65
N GLU A 687 -9.24 99.84 37.44
CA GLU A 687 -8.57 101.12 37.17
C GLU A 687 -9.26 102.30 37.89
N GLU A 688 -10.59 102.40 37.79
CA GLU A 688 -11.38 103.47 38.42
C GLU A 688 -11.27 103.48 39.95
N LYS A 689 -11.08 102.31 40.58
CA LYS A 689 -10.95 102.19 42.05
C LYS A 689 -9.57 102.60 42.54
N LEU A 690 -8.53 102.30 41.76
CA LEU A 690 -7.13 102.53 42.13
C LEU A 690 -6.73 104.01 41.99
N GLN A 691 -7.27 104.73 40.98
CA GLN A 691 -7.02 106.16 40.80
C GLN A 691 -7.48 107.02 42.00
N ALA A 692 -8.57 106.62 42.67
CA ALA A 692 -9.11 107.33 43.83
C ALA A 692 -8.22 107.27 45.10
N MET A 693 -7.25 106.34 45.16
CA MET A 693 -6.45 106.08 46.36
C MET A 693 -5.13 106.88 46.46
N ILE A 694 -4.65 107.45 45.35
CA ILE A 694 -3.33 108.13 45.26
C ILE A 694 -3.44 109.59 44.80
N GLU A 695 -4.59 110.21 45.04
CA GLU A 695 -4.96 111.56 44.60
C GLU A 695 -3.95 112.69 44.97
N PRO A 696 -3.29 112.71 46.15
CA PRO A 696 -2.30 113.75 46.48
C PRO A 696 -1.04 113.70 45.62
N LEU A 697 -0.63 112.51 45.16
CA LEU A 697 0.54 112.29 44.31
C LEU A 697 0.21 112.60 42.84
N LEU A 698 -0.98 112.20 42.38
CA LEU A 698 -1.45 112.53 41.03
C LEU A 698 -1.65 114.04 40.83
N LYS A 699 -2.01 114.79 41.88
CA LYS A 699 -2.06 116.27 41.87
C LYS A 699 -0.68 116.92 41.76
N ALA A 700 0.37 116.33 42.33
CA ALA A 700 1.74 116.83 42.21
C ALA A 700 2.35 116.55 40.81
N ALA A 701 1.71 115.68 40.03
CA ALA A 701 2.15 115.21 38.73
C ALA A 701 1.14 115.49 37.59
N ASP A 702 0.19 116.39 37.83
CA ASP A 702 -0.80 116.87 36.85
C ASP A 702 -1.62 115.77 36.12
N GLY A 703 -1.83 114.63 36.79
CA GLY A 703 -2.62 113.51 36.27
C GLY A 703 -1.89 112.54 35.32
N ASP A 704 -0.60 112.75 35.05
CA ASP A 704 0.21 111.86 34.21
C ASP A 704 0.82 110.72 35.06
N TYR A 705 0.46 109.46 34.76
CA TYR A 705 0.95 108.28 35.50
C TYR A 705 2.47 108.10 35.39
N GLN A 706 3.08 108.45 34.26
CA GLN A 706 4.53 108.37 34.10
C GLN A 706 5.25 109.48 34.85
N GLN A 707 4.63 110.64 35.00
CA GLN A 707 5.22 111.76 35.73
C GLN A 707 5.05 111.59 37.26
N ALA A 708 3.90 111.05 37.70
CA ALA A 708 3.66 110.60 39.08
C ALA A 708 4.57 109.43 39.44
N GLY A 709 4.75 108.50 38.50
CA GLY A 709 5.69 107.40 38.55
C GLY A 709 7.13 107.87 38.67
N LYS A 710 7.59 108.90 37.93
CA LYS A 710 8.96 109.44 38.05
C LYS A 710 9.24 110.09 39.40
N LEU A 711 8.28 110.83 39.95
CA LEU A 711 8.40 111.45 41.28
C LEU A 711 8.38 110.38 42.38
N TRP A 712 7.47 109.41 42.28
CA TRP A 712 7.39 108.28 43.20
C TRP A 712 8.59 107.32 43.11
N ALA A 713 9.05 107.01 41.90
CA ALA A 713 10.22 106.17 41.61
C ALA A 713 11.51 106.84 42.05
N THR A 714 11.66 108.17 41.94
CA THR A 714 12.83 108.84 42.52
C THR A 714 12.84 108.81 44.06
N TRP A 715 11.69 108.63 44.73
CA TRP A 715 11.62 108.46 46.18
C TRP A 715 11.68 106.99 46.64
N GLN A 716 11.09 106.08 45.87
CA GLN A 716 11.17 104.63 46.06
C GLN A 716 12.52 104.08 45.64
N GLU A 717 13.16 104.50 44.54
CA GLU A 717 14.55 104.11 44.24
C GLU A 717 15.47 104.51 45.37
N LEU A 718 15.21 105.64 46.01
CA LEU A 718 15.94 106.04 47.21
C LEU A 718 15.59 105.17 48.42
N LYS A 719 14.33 104.71 48.54
CA LYS A 719 13.86 103.92 49.67
C LYS A 719 14.21 102.43 49.57
N GLN A 720 13.89 101.83 48.44
CA GLN A 720 14.01 100.44 48.07
C GLN A 720 15.46 100.03 47.88
N LYS A 721 16.30 100.85 47.26
CA LYS A 721 17.68 100.47 46.94
C LYS A 721 18.57 100.58 48.25
N ALA A 722 17.98 101.08 49.36
CA ALA A 722 18.47 101.13 50.75
C ALA A 722 17.84 100.04 51.68
N GLU A 723 16.88 99.27 51.18
CA GLU A 723 16.31 98.06 51.83
C GLU A 723 16.76 96.79 51.05
N GLU A 724 16.96 96.94 49.76
CA GLU A 724 17.75 96.14 48.84
C GLU A 724 19.10 96.89 48.65
N THR A 725 19.74 97.59 49.64
CA THR A 725 20.81 97.44 50.75
C THR A 725 21.03 96.31 51.75
#